data_AF-A0ABD2C7N0-F1
#
_entry.id   AF-A0ABD2C7N0-F1
#
_cell.length_a   1.000
_cell.length_b   1.000
_cell.length_c   1.000
_cell.angle_alpha   90.00
_cell.angle_beta   90.00
_cell.angle_gamma   90.00
#
_symmetry.space_group_name_H-M   'P 1'
#
loop_
_entity.id
_entity.type
_entity.pdbx_description
1 polymer ?
#
loop_
_entity_poly.entity_id
_entity_poly.type
_entity_poly.pdbx_seq_one_letter_code
_entity_poly.pdbx_strand_id
1 'polypeptide(L)'
;MRGRIAEAWHNRKSSRTAERQSLTLSSTDTGNSESNSTIHMPLSSTTKCFNVNVISMEGHVLDVGVRTDFTVKKIKEIAIKHFYGQDISKSISKYRLIHSSKFKQLIDDKNINDQEIDEHDELILVETRPVSSKENFPEETLKGPTEEAIANATSDLPITNPPKYIPPINFSFDFQSETRKILITLVQASARLLMGSREAPKLFEMIKEKFKGRCCPNIDSKAIKTLTDMGYSSKKVITALHIRKSDMTEALEWLIEHQDDPDEYYEDDATIVCLYAKTDVNEAGPSSSTGSTEITFKEACADLFSDREAQFVKENLVNIVTLLLEHFRQFKKLNFKPNPRMIETFLEMGFEEKNIIEALKITGNNQFNACEWLLGERRPSLQDLDIGLDTNESIYHAIISNPQIQLSLNNPKVLLAYLTMLETPSASSVWINDPEIYPVFNQIFKTYHAEKHAIHMNLVQPPVTLFMGVDKYENEDLIKWGWPEDVWFHVDKYSSAHVYLRLHMGQTIDDIPSTVLEDAAQLVKANSIDGNRMNDIDVVYTMWSNLKKTQGMEVGQVGFHKEKDVRKIHVTKRQNIIVNRLNKTKRSEQVNLQAEREQRDKNEREDKKKLLREQKEREKAEEKRRQEEAEMRSYNSLFNSSNMTSNTENSGYDSDDFM
;
A
#
# COMPACT_ATOMS: atom_id res chain seq x y z
N MET A 1 -5.80 -5.13 13.44
CA MET A 1 -5.74 -3.66 13.52
C MET A 1 -5.54 -3.02 12.13
N ARG A 2 -4.58 -3.51 11.32
CA ARG A 2 -4.35 -3.11 9.90
C ARG A 2 -5.62 -3.06 9.02
N GLY A 3 -6.48 -4.08 9.06
CA GLY A 3 -7.71 -4.11 8.23
C GLY A 3 -8.78 -3.07 8.59
N ARG A 4 -8.92 -2.73 9.89
CA ARG A 4 -9.95 -1.78 10.35
C ARG A 4 -9.62 -0.33 10.02
N ILE A 5 -8.34 0.01 9.93
CA ILE A 5 -7.88 1.37 9.57
C ILE A 5 -8.05 1.59 8.05
N ALA A 6 -7.77 0.58 7.24
CA ALA A 6 -7.99 0.62 5.79
C ALA A 6 -9.50 0.70 5.44
N GLU A 7 -10.36 -0.07 6.11
CA GLU A 7 -11.82 0.04 5.97
C GLU A 7 -12.37 1.41 6.37
N ALA A 8 -11.87 2.00 7.46
CA ALA A 8 -12.24 3.34 7.89
C ALA A 8 -11.85 4.42 6.86
N TRP A 9 -10.77 4.19 6.11
CA TRP A 9 -10.29 5.11 5.07
C TRP A 9 -11.11 5.03 3.78
N HIS A 10 -11.53 3.82 3.37
CA HIS A 10 -12.40 3.62 2.20
C HIS A 10 -13.82 4.17 2.41
N ASN A 11 -14.36 4.06 3.63
CA ASN A 11 -15.69 4.60 3.94
C ASN A 11 -15.75 6.14 3.95
N ARG A 12 -14.63 6.85 4.23
CA ARG A 12 -14.59 8.33 4.22
C ARG A 12 -14.56 8.95 2.82
N LYS A 13 -14.12 8.23 1.78
CA LYS A 13 -14.15 8.75 0.40
C LYS A 13 -15.56 8.72 -0.21
N SER A 14 -16.40 7.78 0.21
CA SER A 14 -17.79 7.66 -0.26
C SER A 14 -18.71 8.77 0.28
N SER A 15 -18.46 9.25 1.50
CA SER A 15 -19.27 10.32 2.12
C SER A 15 -19.04 11.71 1.50
N ARG A 16 -17.82 12.02 1.02
CA ARG A 16 -17.50 13.32 0.41
C ARG A 16 -18.06 13.51 -1.01
N THR A 17 -18.42 12.44 -1.71
CA THR A 17 -19.10 12.51 -3.02
C THR A 17 -20.61 12.71 -2.90
N ALA A 18 -21.21 12.35 -1.76
CA ALA A 18 -22.63 12.56 -1.50
C ALA A 18 -22.98 14.01 -1.12
N GLU A 19 -22.05 14.75 -0.48
CA GLU A 19 -22.26 16.16 -0.08
C GLU A 19 -22.16 17.17 -1.23
N ARG A 20 -21.68 16.77 -2.42
CA ARG A 20 -21.57 17.66 -3.59
C ARG A 20 -22.75 17.59 -4.56
N GLN A 21 -23.65 16.61 -4.41
CA GLN A 21 -24.86 16.48 -5.24
C GLN A 21 -26.11 17.12 -4.61
N SER A 22 -26.05 17.57 -3.36
CA SER A 22 -27.19 18.16 -2.63
C SER A 22 -27.21 19.70 -2.63
N LEU A 23 -26.29 20.38 -3.32
CA LEU A 23 -26.18 21.85 -3.31
C LEU A 23 -26.47 22.55 -4.65
N THR A 24 -27.06 21.87 -5.63
CA THR A 24 -27.46 22.52 -6.90
C THR A 24 -28.87 22.10 -7.30
N LEU A 25 -29.88 22.76 -6.73
CA LEU A 25 -31.23 22.90 -7.30
C LEU A 25 -32.07 23.84 -6.40
N SER A 26 -31.98 25.16 -6.63
CA SER A 26 -33.14 26.06 -6.53
C SER A 26 -32.78 27.53 -6.85
N SER A 27 -33.00 27.92 -8.10
CA SER A 27 -33.36 29.29 -8.54
C SER A 27 -33.92 29.09 -9.95
N THR A 28 -35.13 29.48 -10.32
CA THR A 28 -35.85 30.74 -10.11
C THR A 28 -37.33 30.49 -10.45
N ASP A 29 -38.28 31.12 -9.75
CA ASP A 29 -39.32 31.88 -10.46
C ASP A 29 -40.16 32.76 -9.51
N THR A 30 -40.50 33.91 -10.07
CA THR A 30 -41.06 35.13 -9.51
C THR A 30 -42.59 35.12 -9.42
N GLY A 31 -43.16 35.83 -8.44
CA GLY A 31 -44.51 36.41 -8.59
C GLY A 31 -45.31 36.61 -7.28
N ASN A 32 -45.56 37.88 -6.93
CA ASN A 32 -46.64 38.55 -6.17
C ASN A 32 -47.80 37.68 -5.61
N SER A 33 -48.49 37.96 -4.49
CA SER A 33 -48.98 39.25 -3.96
C SER A 33 -49.65 39.06 -2.57
N GLU A 34 -49.64 40.12 -1.75
CA GLU A 34 -50.69 40.58 -0.81
C GLU A 34 -51.27 39.64 0.27
N SER A 35 -51.05 39.95 1.56
CA SER A 35 -52.04 40.63 2.43
C SER A 35 -51.81 40.38 3.95
N ASN A 36 -51.75 41.50 4.65
CA ASN A 36 -51.91 41.85 6.06
C ASN A 36 -52.20 40.80 7.17
N SER A 37 -51.48 41.04 8.27
CA SER A 37 -51.91 41.08 9.69
C SER A 37 -52.42 39.79 10.33
N THR A 38 -51.72 39.31 11.37
CA THR A 38 -52.19 39.35 12.77
C THR A 38 -51.00 39.08 13.70
N ILE A 39 -50.82 39.93 14.71
CA ILE A 39 -49.88 39.75 15.82
C ILE A 39 -50.37 38.56 16.67
N HIS A 40 -49.55 37.53 16.83
CA HIS A 40 -49.68 36.58 17.93
C HIS A 40 -48.29 36.15 18.40
N MET A 41 -47.98 36.43 19.67
CA MET A 41 -46.75 35.98 20.33
C MET A 41 -46.63 34.45 20.27
N PRO A 42 -45.44 33.88 20.02
CA PRO A 42 -45.22 32.47 20.28
C PRO A 42 -45.01 32.30 21.79
N LEU A 43 -45.98 31.63 22.39
CA LEU A 43 -45.95 31.01 23.69
C LEU A 43 -44.68 30.15 23.83
N SER A 44 -44.03 30.26 24.99
CA SER A 44 -42.96 29.40 25.52
C SER A 44 -42.85 28.01 24.89
N SER A 45 -41.69 27.72 24.29
CA SER A 45 -41.32 26.37 23.84
C SER A 45 -41.29 25.40 25.03
N THR A 46 -42.33 24.59 25.14
CA THR A 46 -42.35 23.45 26.06
C THR A 46 -41.20 22.52 25.69
N THR A 47 -40.19 22.42 26.56
CA THR A 47 -39.08 21.48 26.43
C THR A 47 -39.66 20.07 26.57
N LYS A 48 -39.67 19.28 25.48
CA LYS A 48 -40.10 17.88 25.52
C LYS A 48 -39.10 17.09 26.37
N CYS A 49 -39.55 16.56 27.50
CA CYS A 49 -38.85 15.53 28.26
C CYS A 49 -39.36 14.17 27.81
N PHE A 50 -38.46 13.22 27.62
CA PHE A 50 -38.80 11.83 27.35
C PHE A 50 -37.87 10.88 28.13
N ASN A 51 -38.32 9.65 28.31
CA ASN A 51 -37.66 8.67 29.17
C ASN A 51 -36.78 7.73 28.34
N VAL A 52 -35.63 7.35 28.88
CA VAL A 52 -34.64 6.47 28.24
C VAL A 52 -34.19 5.42 29.24
N ASN A 53 -34.10 4.16 28.79
CA ASN A 53 -33.75 3.03 29.65
C ASN A 53 -32.24 2.77 29.60
N VAL A 54 -31.55 2.95 30.71
CA VAL A 54 -30.13 2.59 30.84
C VAL A 54 -30.01 1.23 31.52
N ILE A 55 -29.30 0.29 30.91
CA ILE A 55 -29.11 -1.08 31.37
C ILE A 55 -27.66 -1.27 31.79
N SER A 56 -27.45 -1.74 33.02
CA SER A 56 -26.12 -2.12 33.55
C SER A 56 -25.70 -3.51 33.07
N MET A 57 -24.40 -3.84 33.20
CA MET A 57 -23.87 -5.18 32.85
C MET A 57 -24.47 -6.29 33.71
N GLU A 58 -24.91 -5.96 34.93
CA GLU A 58 -25.57 -6.85 35.88
C GLU A 58 -27.07 -7.06 35.57
N GLY A 59 -27.61 -6.36 34.56
CA GLY A 59 -28.99 -6.50 34.10
C GLY A 59 -30.00 -5.60 34.82
N HIS A 60 -29.55 -4.67 35.66
CA HIS A 60 -30.43 -3.65 36.25
C HIS A 60 -30.76 -2.56 35.23
N VAL A 61 -32.04 -2.18 35.17
CA VAL A 61 -32.56 -1.14 34.27
C VAL A 61 -32.90 0.11 35.09
N LEU A 62 -32.47 1.27 34.60
CA LEU A 62 -32.76 2.59 35.14
C LEU A 62 -33.49 3.41 34.09
N ASP A 63 -34.68 3.89 34.43
CA ASP A 63 -35.37 4.88 33.62
C ASP A 63 -34.84 6.29 33.96
N VAL A 64 -34.24 6.95 32.97
CA VAL A 64 -33.75 8.32 33.09
C VAL A 64 -34.66 9.23 32.28
N GLY A 65 -35.35 10.16 32.95
CA GLY A 65 -36.08 11.24 32.30
C GLY A 65 -35.10 12.26 31.72
N VAL A 66 -35.04 12.36 30.40
CA VAL A 66 -34.07 13.19 29.70
C VAL A 66 -34.73 14.29 28.88
N ARG A 67 -34.04 15.43 28.79
CA ARG A 67 -34.42 16.54 27.92
C ARG A 67 -33.57 16.53 26.66
N THR A 68 -34.11 17.09 25.58
CA THR A 68 -33.44 17.20 24.28
C THR A 68 -32.11 17.98 24.32
N ASP A 69 -31.87 18.79 25.36
CA ASP A 69 -30.66 19.57 25.61
C ASP A 69 -29.64 18.89 26.54
N PHE A 70 -29.89 17.67 27.00
CA PHE A 70 -28.94 16.93 27.85
C PHE A 70 -27.82 16.31 27.02
N THR A 71 -26.60 16.34 27.58
CA THR A 71 -25.45 15.63 27.03
C THR A 71 -25.44 14.18 27.49
N VAL A 72 -24.87 13.29 26.67
CA VAL A 72 -24.70 11.88 27.01
C VAL A 72 -23.89 11.71 28.31
N LYS A 73 -22.93 12.59 28.57
CA LYS A 73 -22.17 12.63 29.83
C LYS A 73 -23.07 12.73 31.06
N LYS A 74 -24.15 13.53 31.03
CA LYS A 74 -25.08 13.67 32.16
C LYS A 74 -25.89 12.39 32.39
N ILE A 75 -26.36 11.72 31.33
CA ILE A 75 -27.05 10.42 31.45
C ILE A 75 -26.12 9.39 32.07
N LYS A 76 -24.86 9.37 31.62
CA LYS A 76 -23.82 8.47 32.13
C LYS A 76 -23.48 8.73 33.59
N GLU A 77 -23.40 9.99 34.02
CA GLU A 77 -23.23 10.38 35.42
C GLU A 77 -24.41 9.92 36.29
N ILE A 78 -25.65 10.11 35.82
CA ILE A 78 -26.86 9.67 36.52
C ILE A 78 -26.88 8.14 36.65
N ALA A 79 -26.56 7.42 35.58
CA ALA A 79 -26.53 5.97 35.56
C ALA A 79 -25.44 5.41 36.50
N ILE A 80 -24.22 5.93 36.45
CA ILE A 80 -23.13 5.48 37.33
C ILE A 80 -23.47 5.75 38.80
N LYS A 81 -24.01 6.93 39.12
CA LYS A 81 -24.41 7.29 40.47
C LYS A 81 -25.53 6.39 41.00
N HIS A 82 -26.47 6.00 40.14
CA HIS A 82 -27.59 5.14 40.52
C HIS A 82 -27.16 3.67 40.69
N PHE A 83 -26.37 3.12 39.75
CA PHE A 83 -25.98 1.71 39.79
C PHE A 83 -24.83 1.40 40.76
N TYR A 84 -23.90 2.35 40.96
CA TYR A 84 -22.68 2.12 41.74
C TYR A 84 -22.47 3.10 42.90
N GLY A 85 -23.42 3.99 43.18
CA GLY A 85 -23.32 4.94 44.29
C GLY A 85 -22.18 5.97 44.16
N GLN A 86 -21.57 6.36 45.29
CA GLN A 86 -20.46 7.31 45.39
C GLN A 86 -19.07 6.63 45.44
N ASP A 87 -18.91 5.46 44.82
CA ASP A 87 -17.61 4.77 44.79
C ASP A 87 -16.58 5.56 43.97
N ILE A 88 -15.61 6.16 44.66
CA ILE A 88 -14.55 7.02 44.10
C ILE A 88 -13.65 6.25 43.10
N SER A 89 -13.69 4.91 43.11
CA SER A 89 -12.89 4.04 42.24
C SER A 89 -13.45 3.87 40.81
N LYS A 90 -14.71 4.28 40.57
CA LYS A 90 -15.45 4.10 39.31
C LYS A 90 -15.66 5.44 38.60
N SER A 91 -14.61 5.95 37.96
CA SER A 91 -14.68 7.21 37.20
C SER A 91 -15.46 7.07 35.89
N ILE A 92 -16.10 8.15 35.44
CA ILE A 92 -16.89 8.23 34.20
C ILE A 92 -16.10 7.73 32.97
N SER A 93 -14.78 7.95 32.96
CA SER A 93 -13.87 7.53 31.88
C SER A 93 -13.75 6.01 31.71
N LYS A 94 -14.11 5.23 32.74
CA LYS A 94 -14.08 3.75 32.71
C LYS A 94 -15.34 3.12 32.13
N TYR A 95 -16.33 3.92 31.73
CA TYR A 95 -17.57 3.40 31.18
C TYR A 95 -17.84 4.00 29.80
N ARG A 96 -18.62 3.29 28.99
CA ARG A 96 -19.17 3.79 27.72
C ARG A 96 -20.64 3.43 27.65
N LEU A 97 -21.42 4.31 27.03
CA LEU A 97 -22.83 4.07 26.75
C LEU A 97 -22.96 3.59 25.30
N ILE A 98 -23.67 2.49 25.09
CA ILE A 98 -23.91 1.90 23.78
C ILE A 98 -25.40 1.78 23.55
N HIS A 99 -25.90 2.25 22.41
CA HIS A 99 -27.28 2.01 22.03
C HIS A 99 -27.48 0.53 21.67
N SER A 100 -28.47 -0.14 22.28
CA SER A 100 -28.68 -1.59 22.11
C SER A 100 -29.06 -1.95 20.66
N SER A 101 -30.06 -1.25 20.08
CA SER A 101 -30.57 -1.53 18.73
C SER A 101 -29.62 -1.12 17.60
N LYS A 102 -28.94 0.04 17.75
CA LYS A 102 -28.04 0.59 16.71
C LYS A 102 -26.59 0.13 16.85
N PHE A 103 -26.24 -0.59 17.92
CA PHE A 103 -24.87 -1.01 18.27
C PHE A 103 -23.83 0.11 18.16
N LYS A 104 -24.25 1.35 18.44
CA LYS A 104 -23.44 2.55 18.28
C LYS A 104 -22.97 3.05 19.64
N GLN A 105 -21.67 3.30 19.76
CA GLN A 105 -21.12 3.95 20.94
C GLN A 105 -21.51 5.44 20.93
N LEU A 106 -22.07 5.89 22.04
CA LEU A 106 -22.46 7.28 22.25
C LEU A 106 -21.25 8.10 22.73
N ILE A 107 -21.11 9.31 22.17
CA ILE A 107 -20.03 10.25 22.51
C ILE A 107 -20.49 11.16 23.64
N ASP A 108 -19.70 11.28 24.70
CA ASP A 108 -20.06 11.97 25.94
C ASP A 108 -20.41 13.46 25.74
N ASP A 109 -19.76 14.15 24.80
CA ASP A 109 -19.87 15.61 24.59
C ASP A 109 -21.01 16.04 23.64
N LYS A 110 -21.73 15.09 23.06
CA LYS A 110 -22.84 15.38 22.12
C LYS A 110 -24.18 15.39 22.85
N ASN A 111 -25.11 16.18 22.32
CA ASN A 111 -26.49 16.23 22.79
C ASN A 111 -27.28 15.03 22.26
N ILE A 112 -28.37 14.70 22.95
CA ILE A 112 -29.24 13.56 22.64
C ILE A 112 -29.89 13.68 21.26
N ASN A 113 -30.27 14.89 20.84
CA ASN A 113 -30.79 15.15 19.50
C ASN A 113 -29.79 14.79 18.39
N ASP A 114 -28.49 15.00 18.61
CA ASP A 114 -27.44 14.74 17.62
C ASP A 114 -27.10 13.24 17.50
N GLN A 115 -27.63 12.43 18.41
CA GLN A 115 -27.40 10.98 18.46
C GLN A 115 -28.63 10.15 18.11
N GLU A 116 -29.74 10.79 17.72
CA GLU A 116 -30.99 10.15 17.30
C GLU A 116 -31.48 9.11 18.32
N ILE A 117 -31.56 9.51 19.59
CA ILE A 117 -32.12 8.69 20.66
C ILE A 117 -33.61 9.04 20.78
N ASP A 118 -34.46 8.04 20.63
CA ASP A 118 -35.92 8.15 20.67
C ASP A 118 -36.47 7.79 22.07
N GLU A 119 -37.75 8.05 22.28
CA GLU A 119 -38.41 7.76 23.56
C GLU A 119 -38.42 6.25 23.83
N HIS A 120 -37.94 5.83 25.01
CA HIS A 120 -37.82 4.44 25.49
C HIS A 120 -36.69 3.62 24.86
N ASP A 121 -35.73 4.24 24.18
CA ASP A 121 -34.53 3.54 23.71
C ASP A 121 -33.72 2.93 24.86
N GLU A 122 -33.10 1.78 24.58
CA GLU A 122 -32.29 1.03 25.54
C GLU A 122 -30.80 1.31 25.32
N LEU A 123 -30.14 1.78 26.38
CA LEU A 123 -28.73 2.17 26.40
C LEU A 123 -27.97 1.29 27.39
N ILE A 124 -26.94 0.59 26.93
CA ILE A 124 -26.15 -0.33 27.76
C ILE A 124 -24.90 0.41 28.27
N LEU A 125 -24.73 0.42 29.60
CA LEU A 125 -23.54 0.95 30.26
C LEU A 125 -22.49 -0.16 30.40
N VAL A 126 -21.42 -0.09 29.62
CA VAL A 126 -20.36 -1.11 29.58
C VAL A 126 -19.05 -0.55 30.13
N GLU A 127 -18.37 -1.31 30.99
CA GLU A 127 -17.02 -0.97 31.46
C GLU A 127 -16.00 -1.09 30.30
N THR A 128 -15.23 -0.03 30.08
CA THR A 128 -14.11 -0.03 29.14
C THR A 128 -12.95 -0.81 29.78
N ARG A 129 -12.40 -1.79 29.05
CA ARG A 129 -11.19 -2.49 29.49
C ARG A 129 -10.10 -1.43 29.73
N PRO A 130 -9.42 -1.43 30.89
CA PRO A 130 -8.31 -0.51 31.10
C PRO A 130 -7.27 -0.79 30.00
N VAL A 131 -6.93 0.24 29.25
CA VAL A 131 -5.71 0.21 28.43
C VAL A 131 -4.59 0.24 29.46
N SER A 132 -3.86 -0.85 29.62
CA SER A 132 -2.65 -0.84 30.47
C SER A 132 -1.81 0.36 30.02
N SER A 133 -1.56 1.28 30.96
CA SER A 133 -0.58 2.34 30.80
C SER A 133 0.68 1.73 30.23
N LYS A 134 1.21 2.32 29.14
CA LYS A 134 2.46 1.91 28.48
C LYS A 134 3.52 1.61 29.55
N GLU A 135 3.71 0.35 29.87
CA GLU A 135 4.94 -0.08 30.52
C GLU A 135 6.02 0.13 29.45
N ASN A 136 7.00 0.98 29.75
CA ASN A 136 8.16 1.21 28.88
C ASN A 136 8.97 -0.08 28.85
N PHE A 137 8.59 -0.98 27.96
CA PHE A 137 9.36 -2.17 27.65
C PHE A 137 10.59 -1.75 26.82
N PRO A 138 11.79 -2.28 27.12
CA PRO A 138 12.97 -2.02 26.31
C PRO A 138 12.75 -2.44 24.85
N GLU A 139 13.26 -1.67 23.89
CA GLU A 139 13.03 -1.83 22.43
C GLU A 139 13.24 -3.26 21.91
N GLU A 140 14.08 -4.05 22.59
CA GLU A 140 14.37 -5.45 22.25
C GLU A 140 13.17 -6.39 22.47
N THR A 141 12.27 -6.06 23.40
CA THR A 141 11.04 -6.83 23.71
C THR A 141 9.82 -6.43 22.87
N LEU A 142 9.90 -5.29 22.18
CA LEU A 142 8.90 -4.83 21.19
C LEU A 142 9.20 -5.34 19.77
N LYS A 143 10.32 -6.06 19.60
CA LYS A 143 10.72 -6.63 18.32
C LYS A 143 9.82 -7.83 18.01
N GLY A 144 8.93 -7.66 17.04
CA GLY A 144 8.11 -8.76 16.53
C GLY A 144 8.98 -9.90 15.99
N PRO A 145 8.48 -11.14 15.98
CA PRO A 145 9.20 -12.27 15.40
C PRO A 145 9.55 -12.01 13.93
N THR A 146 10.73 -12.43 13.49
CA THR A 146 11.19 -12.30 12.10
C THR A 146 10.29 -13.09 11.15
N GLU A 147 10.14 -12.63 9.91
CA GLU A 147 9.29 -13.31 8.90
C GLU A 147 9.67 -14.79 8.73
N GLU A 148 10.96 -15.12 8.82
CA GLU A 148 11.47 -16.50 8.79
C GLU A 148 11.02 -17.32 10.01
N ALA A 149 11.00 -16.73 11.20
CA ALA A 149 10.55 -17.40 12.42
C ALA A 149 9.03 -17.62 12.40
N ILE A 150 8.27 -16.67 11.85
CA ILE A 150 6.83 -16.83 11.64
C ILE A 150 6.58 -17.95 10.62
N ALA A 151 7.27 -17.93 9.47
CA ALA A 151 7.11 -18.93 8.42
C ALA A 151 7.41 -20.35 8.93
N ASN A 152 8.48 -20.52 9.71
CA ASN A 152 8.81 -21.79 10.34
C ASN A 152 7.80 -22.22 11.41
N ALA A 153 7.26 -21.28 12.20
CA ALA A 153 6.27 -21.59 13.21
C ALA A 153 4.87 -21.88 12.64
N THR A 154 4.57 -21.37 11.45
CA THR A 154 3.26 -21.50 10.78
C THR A 154 3.24 -22.51 9.63
N SER A 155 4.33 -23.25 9.39
CA SER A 155 4.45 -24.20 8.26
C SER A 155 3.36 -25.27 8.26
N ASP A 156 2.90 -25.67 9.44
CA ASP A 156 2.03 -26.84 9.63
C ASP A 156 0.55 -26.46 9.80
N LEU A 157 0.22 -25.15 9.73
CA LEU A 157 -1.14 -24.66 9.95
C LEU A 157 -1.90 -24.49 8.62
N PRO A 158 -3.15 -24.98 8.52
CA PRO A 158 -3.97 -24.75 7.34
C PRO A 158 -4.40 -23.28 7.26
N ILE A 159 -4.18 -22.65 6.11
CA ILE A 159 -4.55 -21.25 5.86
C ILE A 159 -6.08 -21.12 5.91
N THR A 160 -6.59 -20.48 6.97
CA THR A 160 -8.00 -20.13 7.12
C THR A 160 -8.11 -18.60 7.06
N ASN A 161 -8.89 -18.09 6.10
CA ASN A 161 -8.92 -16.68 5.69
C ASN A 161 -7.56 -16.18 5.14
N PRO A 162 -7.21 -16.51 3.89
CA PRO A 162 -6.06 -15.89 3.25
C PRO A 162 -6.19 -14.37 3.33
N PRO A 163 -5.11 -13.63 3.61
CA PRO A 163 -5.16 -12.17 3.57
C PRO A 163 -5.68 -11.78 2.19
N LYS A 164 -6.85 -11.12 2.15
CA LYS A 164 -7.37 -10.55 0.91
C LYS A 164 -6.26 -9.68 0.34
N TYR A 165 -5.83 -9.97 -0.88
CA TYR A 165 -4.88 -9.13 -1.59
C TYR A 165 -5.46 -7.71 -1.60
N ILE A 166 -4.83 -6.82 -0.84
CA ILE A 166 -5.12 -5.40 -0.90
C ILE A 166 -4.33 -4.93 -2.11
N PRO A 167 -4.98 -4.64 -3.26
CA PRO A 167 -4.25 -4.05 -4.37
C PRO A 167 -3.57 -2.78 -3.85
N PRO A 168 -2.30 -2.51 -4.17
CA PRO A 168 -1.65 -1.28 -3.78
C PRO A 168 -2.55 -0.12 -4.25
N ILE A 169 -3.20 0.52 -3.27
CA ILE A 169 -4.24 1.52 -3.46
C ILE A 169 -3.58 2.68 -4.18
N ASN A 170 -3.97 2.93 -5.42
CA ASN A 170 -3.58 4.08 -6.24
C ASN A 170 -2.15 4.53 -5.97
N PHE A 171 -1.19 3.98 -6.72
CA PHE A 171 0.15 4.58 -6.83
C PHE A 171 -0.03 6.07 -7.14
N SER A 172 0.04 6.91 -6.11
CA SER A 172 0.35 8.31 -6.28
C SER A 172 1.77 8.26 -6.81
N PHE A 173 1.90 8.39 -8.13
CA PHE A 173 3.18 8.44 -8.81
C PHE A 173 3.93 9.63 -8.21
N ASP A 174 4.76 9.37 -7.20
CA ASP A 174 5.75 10.32 -6.74
C ASP A 174 6.89 10.31 -7.75
N PHE A 175 6.56 10.74 -8.97
CA PHE A 175 7.45 10.86 -10.11
C PHE A 175 8.69 11.67 -9.74
N GLN A 176 8.57 12.62 -8.81
CA GLN A 176 9.68 13.45 -8.35
C GLN A 176 10.71 12.62 -7.58
N SER A 177 10.28 11.80 -6.62
CA SER A 177 11.20 10.91 -5.88
C SER A 177 11.88 9.89 -6.80
N GLU A 178 11.14 9.29 -7.73
CA GLU A 178 11.68 8.29 -8.66
C GLU A 178 12.62 8.89 -9.70
N THR A 179 12.26 10.06 -10.24
CA THR A 179 13.12 10.82 -11.15
C THR A 179 14.44 11.18 -10.46
N ARG A 180 14.39 11.54 -9.18
CA ARG A 180 15.59 11.84 -8.41
C ARG A 180 16.51 10.63 -8.30
N LYS A 181 16.00 9.43 -7.99
CA LYS A 181 16.81 8.19 -7.94
C LYS A 181 17.48 7.91 -9.29
N ILE A 182 16.73 8.06 -10.38
CA ILE A 182 17.25 7.90 -11.75
C ILE A 182 18.37 8.92 -12.01
N LEU A 183 18.14 10.20 -11.71
CA LEU A 183 19.11 11.27 -11.90
C LEU A 183 20.40 11.05 -11.10
N ILE A 184 20.31 10.67 -9.82
CA ILE A 184 21.47 10.36 -8.98
C ILE A 184 22.33 9.27 -9.64
N THR A 185 21.68 8.22 -10.12
CA THR A 185 22.33 7.10 -10.82
C THR A 185 23.04 7.56 -12.10
N LEU A 186 22.36 8.36 -12.92
CA LEU A 186 22.92 8.87 -14.18
C LEU A 186 24.07 9.85 -13.95
N VAL A 187 24.00 10.67 -12.90
CA VAL A 187 25.08 11.58 -12.49
C VAL A 187 26.31 10.79 -12.08
N GLN A 188 26.16 9.76 -11.25
CA GLN A 188 27.28 8.90 -10.86
C GLN A 188 27.86 8.14 -12.06
N ALA A 189 27.02 7.63 -12.96
CA ALA A 189 27.46 6.93 -14.17
C ALA A 189 28.21 7.86 -15.14
N SER A 190 27.66 9.05 -15.42
CA SER A 190 28.30 10.05 -16.29
C SER A 190 29.61 10.56 -15.72
N ALA A 191 29.70 10.80 -14.40
CA ALA A 191 30.96 11.21 -13.76
C ALA A 191 32.06 10.14 -13.91
N ARG A 192 31.72 8.86 -13.79
CA ARG A 192 32.66 7.73 -13.99
C ARG A 192 33.11 7.63 -15.44
N LEU A 193 32.21 7.79 -16.41
CA LEU A 193 32.53 7.71 -17.83
C LEU A 193 33.35 8.92 -18.30
N LEU A 194 32.98 10.13 -17.88
CA LEU A 194 33.68 11.37 -18.24
C LEU A 194 35.06 11.48 -17.61
N MET A 195 35.38 10.71 -16.57
CA MET A 195 36.72 10.69 -15.96
C MET A 195 37.83 10.34 -16.99
N GLY A 196 37.52 9.50 -17.98
CA GLY A 196 38.46 9.14 -19.06
C GLY A 196 38.57 10.17 -20.18
N SER A 197 37.78 11.25 -20.14
CA SER A 197 37.75 12.26 -21.20
C SER A 197 38.86 13.30 -21.04
N ARG A 198 39.29 13.90 -22.16
CA ARG A 198 40.28 15.00 -22.17
C ARG A 198 39.76 16.28 -21.50
N GLU A 199 38.44 16.39 -21.33
CA GLU A 199 37.77 17.58 -20.76
C GLU A 199 37.55 17.46 -19.24
N ALA A 200 37.82 16.30 -18.64
CA ALA A 200 37.58 16.03 -17.23
C ALA A 200 38.17 17.09 -16.27
N PRO A 201 39.41 17.60 -16.44
CA PRO A 201 39.96 18.61 -15.54
C PRO A 201 39.24 19.96 -15.66
N LYS A 202 38.85 20.36 -16.87
CA LYS A 202 38.10 21.60 -17.10
C LYS A 202 36.70 21.52 -16.49
N LEU A 203 36.08 20.35 -16.59
CA LEU A 203 34.77 20.09 -16.00
C LEU A 203 34.84 20.08 -14.48
N PHE A 204 35.88 19.48 -13.91
CA PHE A 204 36.17 19.51 -12.48
C PHE A 204 36.23 20.97 -11.99
N GLU A 205 37.05 21.81 -12.63
CA GLU A 205 37.18 23.23 -12.25
C GLU A 205 35.86 24.00 -12.42
N MET A 206 35.15 23.79 -13.53
CA MET A 206 33.86 24.45 -13.76
C MET A 206 32.83 24.08 -12.68
N ILE A 207 32.80 22.81 -12.27
CA ILE A 207 31.90 22.34 -11.21
C ILE A 207 32.37 22.86 -9.84
N LYS A 208 33.68 22.82 -9.57
CA LYS A 208 34.29 23.38 -8.35
C LYS A 208 33.90 24.85 -8.20
N GLU A 209 34.14 25.68 -9.21
CA GLU A 209 33.77 27.11 -9.22
C GLU A 209 32.27 27.34 -9.03
N LYS A 210 31.41 26.60 -9.74
CA LYS A 210 29.95 26.77 -9.63
C LYS A 210 29.39 26.45 -8.24
N PHE A 211 30.02 25.52 -7.52
CA PHE A 211 29.48 24.99 -6.26
C PHE A 211 30.32 25.32 -5.03
N LYS A 212 31.51 25.92 -5.17
CA LYS A 212 32.37 26.39 -4.07
C LYS A 212 31.64 27.32 -3.13
N GLY A 213 30.95 28.33 -3.67
CA GLY A 213 30.17 29.28 -2.86
C GLY A 213 28.95 28.67 -2.15
N ARG A 214 28.55 27.44 -2.49
CA ARG A 214 27.43 26.73 -1.88
C ARG A 214 27.85 25.70 -0.83
N CYS A 215 28.97 25.01 -1.07
CA CYS A 215 29.53 24.07 -0.09
C CYS A 215 30.31 24.78 1.02
N CYS A 216 30.83 25.99 0.75
CA CYS A 216 31.59 26.81 1.69
C CYS A 216 31.16 28.29 1.59
N PRO A 217 29.94 28.65 2.03
CA PRO A 217 29.52 30.03 2.09
C PRO A 217 30.39 30.80 3.09
N ASN A 218 30.76 32.03 2.72
CA ASN A 218 31.50 32.91 3.60
C ASN A 218 30.53 33.47 4.66
N ILE A 219 30.48 32.83 5.84
CA ILE A 219 29.54 33.20 6.90
C ILE A 219 30.14 34.35 7.71
N ASP A 220 29.40 35.46 7.73
CA ASP A 220 29.85 36.67 8.39
C ASP A 220 29.86 36.49 9.92
N SER A 221 31.04 36.61 10.55
CA SER A 221 31.23 36.36 12.00
C SER A 221 30.32 37.22 12.88
N LYS A 222 29.90 38.40 12.38
CA LYS A 222 28.95 39.29 13.05
C LYS A 222 27.54 38.70 13.12
N ALA A 223 27.06 38.08 12.03
CA ALA A 223 25.73 37.47 11.98
C ALA A 223 25.62 36.25 12.91
N ILE A 224 26.72 35.49 13.06
CA ILE A 224 26.79 34.39 14.02
C ILE A 224 26.66 34.92 15.44
N LYS A 225 27.39 36.00 15.78
CA LYS A 225 27.33 36.61 17.12
C LYS A 225 25.94 37.14 17.43
N THR A 226 25.31 37.90 16.53
CA THR A 226 23.98 38.47 16.78
C THR A 226 22.92 37.39 17.01
N LEU A 227 22.91 36.32 16.21
CA LEU A 227 21.95 35.23 16.37
C LEU A 227 22.26 34.35 17.60
N THR A 228 23.54 34.20 17.96
CA THR A 228 23.93 33.51 19.20
C THR A 228 23.53 34.33 20.43
N ASP A 229 23.71 35.65 20.39
CA ASP A 229 23.30 36.57 21.46
C ASP A 229 21.77 36.60 21.66
N MET A 230 20.99 36.25 20.62
CA MET A 230 19.54 36.05 20.71
C MET A 230 19.12 34.75 21.41
N GLY A 231 20.07 33.90 21.83
CA GLY A 231 19.82 32.69 22.62
C GLY A 231 19.78 31.40 21.82
N TYR A 232 20.09 31.42 20.52
CA TYR A 232 20.18 30.23 19.68
C TYR A 232 21.56 29.55 19.80
N SER A 233 21.59 28.23 19.75
CA SER A 233 22.84 27.43 19.74
C SER A 233 23.72 27.82 18.55
N SER A 234 25.01 28.09 18.79
CA SER A 234 25.94 28.49 17.72
C SER A 234 25.99 27.46 16.57
N LYS A 235 25.74 26.18 16.86
CA LYS A 235 25.65 25.12 15.84
C LYS A 235 24.45 25.33 14.91
N LYS A 236 23.26 25.56 15.46
CA LYS A 236 22.02 25.86 14.70
C LYS A 236 22.14 27.15 13.90
N VAL A 237 22.78 28.17 14.46
CA VAL A 237 23.00 29.45 13.78
C VAL A 237 23.90 29.27 12.56
N ILE A 238 24.98 28.50 12.67
CA ILE A 238 25.89 28.21 11.56
C ILE A 238 25.15 27.44 10.46
N THR A 239 24.38 26.40 10.80
CA THR A 239 23.61 25.63 9.80
C THR A 239 22.54 26.48 9.13
N ALA A 240 21.79 27.29 9.88
CA ALA A 240 20.79 28.21 9.35
C ALA A 240 21.39 29.21 8.35
N LEU A 241 22.51 29.85 8.72
CA LEU A 241 23.22 30.79 7.85
C LEU A 241 23.81 30.09 6.62
N HIS A 242 24.27 28.84 6.76
CA HIS A 242 24.80 28.06 5.65
C HIS A 242 23.71 27.77 4.60
N ILE A 243 22.52 27.35 5.04
CA ILE A 243 21.38 27.05 4.17
C ILE A 243 20.87 28.31 3.46
N ARG A 244 20.81 29.43 4.21
CA ARG A 244 20.26 30.71 3.75
C ARG A 244 21.30 31.66 3.17
N LYS A 245 22.48 31.14 2.78
CA LYS A 245 23.55 31.90 2.10
C LYS A 245 23.96 33.17 2.85
N SER A 246 24.09 33.08 4.15
CA SER A 246 24.45 34.17 5.07
C SER A 246 23.42 35.31 5.16
N ASP A 247 22.16 35.12 4.73
CA ASP A 247 21.08 36.07 5.00
C ASP A 247 20.60 35.93 6.45
N MET A 248 20.76 37.00 7.24
CA MET A 248 20.37 37.03 8.65
C MET A 248 18.85 36.89 8.84
N THR A 249 18.04 37.44 7.94
CA THR A 249 16.58 37.44 8.09
C THR A 249 15.96 36.09 7.77
N GLU A 250 16.36 35.47 6.66
CA GLU A 250 15.92 34.11 6.33
C GLU A 250 16.50 33.07 7.29
N ALA A 251 17.72 33.28 7.80
CA ALA A 251 18.30 32.39 8.82
C ALA A 251 17.51 32.48 10.14
N LEU A 252 17.07 33.67 10.55
CA LEU A 252 16.20 33.83 11.72
C LEU A 252 14.86 33.10 11.52
N GLU A 253 14.22 33.27 10.35
CA GLU A 253 12.97 32.57 10.03
C GLU A 253 13.16 31.05 10.07
N TRP A 254 14.25 30.54 9.51
CA TRP A 254 14.59 29.10 9.56
C TRP A 254 14.84 28.61 10.99
N LEU A 255 15.51 29.40 11.83
CA LEU A 255 15.75 29.08 13.25
C LEU A 255 14.46 29.03 14.07
N ILE A 256 13.50 29.92 13.77
CA ILE A 256 12.18 29.91 14.39
C ILE A 256 11.41 28.65 13.97
N GLU A 257 11.45 28.29 12.69
CA GLU A 257 10.79 27.08 12.16
C GLU A 257 11.36 25.79 12.76
N HIS A 258 12.63 25.76 13.15
CA HIS A 258 13.35 24.57 13.66
C HIS A 258 13.70 24.68 15.16
N GLN A 259 12.93 25.46 15.92
CA GLN A 259 13.14 25.63 17.36
C GLN A 259 13.09 24.31 18.14
N ASP A 260 12.15 23.42 17.79
CA ASP A 260 11.86 22.18 18.51
C ASP A 260 12.74 20.98 18.12
N ASP A 261 13.58 21.13 17.09
CA ASP A 261 14.48 20.07 16.65
C ASP A 261 15.66 19.93 17.65
N PRO A 262 15.96 18.71 18.14
CA PRO A 262 17.05 18.49 19.10
C PRO A 262 18.42 18.84 18.49
N ASP A 263 19.33 19.38 19.31
CA ASP A 263 20.66 19.81 18.85
C ASP A 263 21.52 18.65 18.29
N GLU A 264 21.27 17.39 18.71
CA GLU A 264 21.86 16.16 18.13
C GLU A 264 21.53 15.97 16.64
N TYR A 265 20.43 16.55 16.15
CA TYR A 265 20.00 16.43 14.76
C TYR A 265 20.92 17.17 13.78
N TYR A 266 21.70 18.13 14.28
CA TYR A 266 22.61 18.98 13.52
C TYR A 266 24.08 18.59 13.67
N GLU A 267 24.35 17.37 14.14
CA GLU A 267 25.69 16.78 14.10
C GLU A 267 26.09 16.45 12.67
N ASP A 268 26.66 17.45 11.99
CA ASP A 268 27.28 17.32 10.67
C ASP A 268 28.62 16.56 10.72
N ASP A 269 29.20 16.40 11.92
CA ASP A 269 30.54 15.82 12.12
C ASP A 269 30.58 14.28 11.93
N ALA A 270 29.44 13.59 11.82
CA ALA A 270 29.36 12.13 11.71
C ALA A 270 29.19 11.58 10.27
N THR A 271 28.97 12.43 9.26
CA THR A 271 28.74 11.95 7.88
C THR A 271 30.07 11.57 7.22
N ILE A 272 30.38 10.29 7.17
CA ILE A 272 31.58 9.74 6.53
C ILE A 272 31.32 9.54 5.04
N VAL A 273 32.24 10.02 4.19
CA VAL A 273 32.21 9.83 2.74
C VAL A 273 33.44 9.03 2.30
N CYS A 274 33.22 8.01 1.47
CA CYS A 274 34.30 7.24 0.84
C CYS A 274 34.71 7.89 -0.48
N LEU A 275 35.93 8.41 -0.55
CA LEU A 275 36.47 9.10 -1.71
C LEU A 275 37.78 8.45 -2.18
N TYR A 276 38.15 8.65 -3.45
CA TYR A 276 39.47 8.22 -3.92
C TYR A 276 40.57 9.07 -3.28
N ALA A 277 41.52 8.41 -2.63
CA ALA A 277 42.67 9.04 -1.99
C ALA A 277 43.66 9.57 -3.02
N LYS A 278 44.39 10.64 -2.67
CA LYS A 278 45.56 11.08 -3.43
C LYS A 278 46.70 10.10 -3.13
N THR A 279 47.04 9.22 -4.08
CA THR A 279 48.16 8.27 -3.94
C THR A 279 49.48 9.00 -4.08
N ASP A 280 50.35 8.91 -3.07
CA ASP A 280 51.75 9.35 -3.18
C ASP A 280 52.47 8.53 -4.27
N VAL A 281 53.26 9.21 -5.08
CA VAL A 281 53.82 8.72 -6.37
C VAL A 281 54.87 7.60 -6.22
N ASN A 282 55.02 6.95 -5.06
CA ASN A 282 56.20 6.14 -4.74
C ASN A 282 56.00 4.64 -4.47
N GLU A 283 54.93 3.99 -4.92
CA GLU A 283 54.87 2.52 -4.90
C GLU A 283 53.96 1.95 -6.00
N ALA A 284 54.55 1.68 -7.18
CA ALA A 284 53.88 1.01 -8.28
C ALA A 284 54.14 -0.51 -8.22
N GLY A 285 53.21 -1.26 -7.63
CA GLY A 285 53.08 -2.72 -7.77
C GLY A 285 51.79 -3.07 -8.51
N PRO A 286 51.72 -4.13 -9.34
CA PRO A 286 50.65 -4.33 -10.31
C PRO A 286 49.35 -4.92 -9.73
N SER A 287 49.08 -4.75 -8.44
CA SER A 287 47.90 -5.35 -7.78
C SER A 287 47.43 -4.58 -6.54
N SER A 288 47.38 -3.25 -6.58
CA SER A 288 46.76 -2.46 -5.50
C SER A 288 45.36 -1.98 -5.90
N SER A 289 44.35 -2.44 -5.17
CA SER A 289 43.03 -1.81 -5.09
C SER A 289 43.17 -0.28 -5.02
N THR A 290 42.46 0.45 -5.87
CA THR A 290 42.36 1.91 -5.84
C THR A 290 42.04 2.38 -4.41
N GLY A 291 43.02 2.99 -3.72
CA GLY A 291 42.88 3.36 -2.32
C GLY A 291 41.73 4.35 -2.11
N SER A 292 40.71 3.92 -1.37
CA SER A 292 39.63 4.78 -0.89
C SER A 292 39.93 5.25 0.53
N THR A 293 39.68 6.52 0.82
CA THR A 293 39.77 7.10 2.18
C THR A 293 38.40 7.47 2.69
N GLU A 294 38.13 7.09 3.94
CA GLU A 294 36.97 7.54 4.72
C GLU A 294 37.33 8.86 5.39
N ILE A 295 36.65 9.94 5.00
CA ILE A 295 36.87 11.28 5.54
C ILE A 295 35.50 11.88 5.86
N THR A 296 35.41 12.73 6.87
CA THR A 296 34.17 13.43 7.18
C THR A 296 33.78 14.36 6.03
N PHE A 297 32.49 14.49 5.74
CA PHE A 297 31.99 15.33 4.65
C PHE A 297 32.56 16.76 4.72
N LYS A 298 32.63 17.33 5.92
CA LYS A 298 33.13 18.69 6.17
C LYS A 298 34.62 18.84 5.89
N GLU A 299 35.45 17.88 6.30
CA GLU A 299 36.89 17.86 6.00
C GLU A 299 37.13 17.67 4.50
N ALA A 300 36.38 16.78 3.86
CA ALA A 300 36.46 16.56 2.42
C ALA A 300 36.06 17.81 1.62
N CYS A 301 35.03 18.54 2.07
CA CYS A 301 34.67 19.83 1.50
C CYS A 301 35.77 20.88 1.72
N ALA A 302 36.34 20.96 2.92
CA ALA A 302 37.41 21.90 3.25
C ALA A 302 38.68 21.63 2.43
N ASP A 303 39.02 20.36 2.19
CA ASP A 303 40.17 19.95 1.37
C ASP A 303 39.94 20.31 -0.10
N LEU A 304 38.85 19.82 -0.69
CA LEU A 304 38.62 19.83 -2.13
C LEU A 304 38.15 21.19 -2.70
N PHE A 305 37.39 21.96 -1.92
CA PHE A 305 36.91 23.30 -2.30
C PHE A 305 37.83 24.43 -1.84
N SER A 306 38.98 24.12 -1.22
CA SER A 306 39.99 25.12 -0.91
C SER A 306 40.62 25.70 -2.19
N ASP A 307 41.15 26.92 -2.06
CA ASP A 307 42.00 27.56 -3.08
C ASP A 307 43.38 26.91 -3.21
N ARG A 308 43.69 25.94 -2.35
CA ARG A 308 44.94 25.18 -2.37
C ARG A 308 44.70 23.83 -3.05
N GLU A 309 45.77 23.20 -3.54
CA GLU A 309 45.66 21.82 -4.02
C GLU A 309 45.20 20.90 -2.88
N ALA A 310 44.25 20.01 -3.19
CA ALA A 310 43.73 19.07 -2.22
C ALA A 310 44.86 18.14 -1.71
N GLN A 311 44.91 17.93 -0.40
CA GLN A 311 45.99 17.23 0.28
C GLN A 311 45.68 15.74 0.50
N PHE A 312 44.42 15.40 0.76
CA PHE A 312 44.00 14.04 1.12
C PHE A 312 43.18 13.39 0.02
N VAL A 313 42.26 14.15 -0.59
CA VAL A 313 41.33 13.66 -1.60
C VAL A 313 41.88 13.91 -3.00
N LYS A 314 41.78 12.92 -3.89
CA LYS A 314 42.15 13.09 -5.30
C LYS A 314 41.19 14.06 -6.00
N GLU A 315 41.74 15.05 -6.68
CA GLU A 315 40.97 15.96 -7.54
C GLU A 315 40.47 15.21 -8.79
N ASN A 316 39.27 14.65 -8.69
CA ASN A 316 38.63 13.97 -9.80
C ASN A 316 37.12 14.26 -9.83
N LEU A 317 36.52 14.03 -11.00
CA LEU A 317 35.11 14.30 -11.22
C LEU A 317 34.20 13.45 -10.31
N VAL A 318 34.59 12.20 -10.02
CA VAL A 318 33.80 11.31 -9.17
C VAL A 318 33.76 11.78 -7.71
N ASN A 319 34.88 12.27 -7.17
CA ASN A 319 34.94 12.76 -5.79
C ASN A 319 34.14 14.06 -5.63
N ILE A 320 34.27 15.03 -6.57
CA ILE A 320 33.41 16.23 -6.58
C ILE A 320 31.94 15.83 -6.62
N VAL A 321 31.57 14.97 -7.56
CA VAL A 321 30.15 14.62 -7.76
C VAL A 321 29.61 13.87 -6.55
N THR A 322 30.39 13.00 -5.93
CA THR A 322 30.00 12.29 -4.70
C THR A 322 29.76 13.28 -3.56
N LEU A 323 30.66 14.25 -3.36
CA LEU A 323 30.48 15.32 -2.37
C LEU A 323 29.26 16.19 -2.68
N LEU A 324 29.02 16.54 -3.95
CA LEU A 324 27.83 17.32 -4.32
C LEU A 324 26.52 16.57 -4.08
N LEU A 325 26.48 15.27 -4.36
CA LEU A 325 25.30 14.45 -4.08
C LEU A 325 25.01 14.39 -2.59
N GLU A 326 26.04 14.25 -1.74
CA GLU A 326 25.88 14.29 -0.29
C GLU A 326 25.44 15.67 0.19
N HIS A 327 26.00 16.75 -0.36
CA HIS A 327 25.53 18.11 -0.09
C HIS A 327 24.05 18.29 -0.44
N PHE A 328 23.59 17.83 -1.60
CA PHE A 328 22.18 17.91 -2.00
C PHE A 328 21.27 17.07 -1.09
N ARG A 329 21.77 15.96 -0.55
CA ARG A 329 21.05 15.14 0.43
C ARG A 329 20.88 15.87 1.75
N GLN A 330 21.96 16.44 2.29
CA GLN A 330 21.93 17.24 3.51
C GLN A 330 21.03 18.48 3.37
N PHE A 331 21.18 19.23 2.27
CA PHE A 331 20.37 20.42 2.00
C PHE A 331 18.86 20.11 1.96
N LYS A 332 18.48 18.98 1.36
CA LYS A 332 17.08 18.52 1.33
C LYS A 332 16.59 18.11 2.72
N LYS A 333 17.40 17.39 3.50
CA LYS A 333 17.08 17.01 4.88
C LYS A 333 16.85 18.23 5.78
N LEU A 334 17.64 19.28 5.60
CA LEU A 334 17.60 20.51 6.39
C LEU A 334 16.51 21.52 5.94
N ASN A 335 16.07 21.46 4.69
CA ASN A 335 14.96 22.29 4.17
C ASN A 335 13.62 21.55 4.17
N PHE A 336 13.56 20.36 4.74
CA PHE A 336 12.36 19.54 4.71
C PHE A 336 11.24 20.19 5.54
N LYS A 337 10.09 20.46 4.91
CA LYS A 337 8.88 20.93 5.60
C LYS A 337 7.83 19.83 5.63
N PRO A 338 7.42 19.33 6.80
CA PRO A 338 6.30 18.40 6.92
C PRO A 338 5.02 18.98 6.32
N ASN A 339 4.31 18.21 5.50
CA ASN A 339 3.05 18.66 4.90
C ASN A 339 1.96 18.77 5.99
N PRO A 340 1.40 19.97 6.25
CA PRO A 340 0.45 20.18 7.35
C PRO A 340 -0.82 19.34 7.18
N ARG A 341 -1.29 19.14 5.94
CA ARG A 341 -2.47 18.31 5.66
C ARG A 341 -2.25 16.86 6.06
N MET A 342 -1.03 16.36 5.89
CA MET A 342 -0.70 14.99 6.27
C MET A 342 -0.54 14.86 7.77
N ILE A 343 0.04 15.85 8.43
CA ILE A 343 0.09 15.90 9.89
C ILE A 343 -1.32 15.80 10.47
N GLU A 344 -2.25 16.64 10.01
CA GLU A 344 -3.67 16.58 10.40
C GLU A 344 -4.27 15.19 10.15
N THR A 345 -4.01 14.61 8.97
CA THR A 345 -4.54 13.29 8.61
C THR A 345 -4.00 12.18 9.54
N PHE A 346 -2.71 12.20 9.89
CA PHE A 346 -2.12 11.22 10.79
C PHE A 346 -2.51 11.44 12.26
N LEU A 347 -2.69 12.69 12.68
CA LEU A 347 -3.22 13.04 13.99
C LEU A 347 -4.66 12.53 14.16
N GLU A 348 -5.51 12.70 13.14
CA GLU A 348 -6.87 12.14 13.13
C GLU A 348 -6.89 10.61 13.23
N MET A 349 -5.82 9.93 12.79
CA MET A 349 -5.64 8.48 12.92
C MET A 349 -5.12 8.05 14.30
N GLY A 350 -4.77 9.01 15.17
CA GLY A 350 -4.34 8.77 16.54
C GLY A 350 -2.84 8.57 16.73
N PHE A 351 -2.01 8.93 15.73
CA PHE A 351 -0.55 8.91 15.87
C PHE A 351 -0.05 10.14 16.62
N GLU A 352 1.06 10.00 17.35
CA GLU A 352 1.70 11.11 18.07
C GLU A 352 2.40 12.07 17.10
N GLU A 353 2.23 13.38 17.30
CA GLU A 353 2.76 14.43 16.41
C GLU A 353 4.27 14.30 16.14
N LYS A 354 5.05 13.98 17.17
CA LYS A 354 6.51 13.78 17.07
C LYS A 354 6.86 12.64 16.10
N ASN A 355 6.17 11.50 16.25
CA ASN A 355 6.39 10.34 15.40
C ASN A 355 5.93 10.60 13.97
N ILE A 356 4.87 11.40 13.78
CA ILE A 356 4.40 11.81 12.46
C ILE A 356 5.44 12.68 11.76
N ILE A 357 5.98 13.69 12.46
CA ILE A 357 7.00 14.57 11.91
C ILE A 357 8.25 13.76 11.54
N GLU A 358 8.69 12.83 12.40
CA GLU A 358 9.81 11.95 12.12
C GLU A 358 9.56 11.04 10.89
N ALA A 359 8.39 10.39 10.84
CA ALA A 359 7.98 9.57 9.71
C ALA A 359 7.95 10.36 8.40
N LEU A 360 7.38 11.57 8.43
CA LEU A 360 7.32 12.44 7.26
C LEU A 360 8.71 12.90 6.82
N LYS A 361 9.60 13.24 7.77
CA LYS A 361 11.00 13.61 7.52
C LYS A 361 11.75 12.49 6.79
N ILE A 362 11.62 11.25 7.28
CA ILE A 362 12.29 10.08 6.70
C ILE A 362 11.70 9.73 5.32
N THR A 363 10.37 9.77 5.20
CA THR A 363 9.68 9.32 3.99
C THR A 363 9.47 10.43 2.96
N GLY A 364 10.01 11.62 3.18
CA GLY A 364 9.99 12.72 2.22
C GLY A 364 8.59 13.23 1.87
N ASN A 365 7.67 13.30 2.85
CA ASN A 365 6.24 13.62 2.63
C ASN A 365 5.48 12.61 1.75
N ASN A 366 5.91 11.35 1.68
CA ASN A 366 5.11 10.31 1.04
C ASN A 366 4.09 9.74 2.04
N GLN A 367 2.80 9.95 1.76
CA GLN A 367 1.71 9.53 2.64
C GLN A 367 1.71 8.02 2.93
N PHE A 368 1.94 7.19 1.91
CA PHE A 368 1.90 5.74 2.07
C PHE A 368 3.10 5.26 2.88
N ASN A 369 4.30 5.71 2.51
CA ASN A 369 5.52 5.31 3.19
C ASN A 369 5.51 5.79 4.65
N ALA A 370 5.02 7.01 4.92
CA ALA A 370 4.88 7.53 6.28
C ALA A 370 3.91 6.68 7.11
N CYS A 371 2.81 6.22 6.51
CA CYS A 371 1.87 5.32 7.17
C CYS A 371 2.53 3.97 7.53
N GLU A 372 3.21 3.34 6.59
CA GLU A 372 3.93 2.07 6.82
C GLU A 372 5.01 2.24 7.89
N TRP A 373 5.74 3.36 7.86
CA TRP A 373 6.73 3.70 8.89
C TRP A 373 6.08 3.88 10.27
N LEU A 374 4.95 4.60 10.36
CA LEU A 374 4.22 4.76 11.62
C LEU A 374 3.63 3.46 12.15
N LEU A 375 3.33 2.50 11.27
CA LEU A 375 2.87 1.16 11.62
C LEU A 375 4.01 0.20 12.03
N GLY A 376 5.27 0.67 12.02
CA GLY A 376 6.45 -0.06 12.46
C GLY A 376 7.22 -0.78 11.36
N GLU A 377 6.85 -0.63 10.08
CA GLU A 377 7.66 -1.15 8.98
C GLU A 377 8.88 -0.26 8.73
N ARG A 378 10.07 -0.86 8.71
CA ARG A 378 11.37 -0.16 8.59
C ARG A 378 12.16 -0.65 7.37
N ARG A 379 11.48 -0.80 6.23
CA ARG A 379 12.15 -1.24 4.99
C ARG A 379 13.13 -0.15 4.49
N PRO A 380 14.30 -0.53 3.94
CA PRO A 380 15.24 0.43 3.35
C PRO A 380 14.61 1.29 2.25
N SER A 381 13.72 0.70 1.43
CA SER A 381 12.98 1.43 0.38
C SER A 381 12.07 2.56 0.89
N LEU A 382 11.69 2.55 2.17
CA LEU A 382 10.91 3.62 2.83
C LEU A 382 11.81 4.77 3.34
N GLN A 383 13.10 4.50 3.57
CA GLN A 383 14.10 5.43 4.12
C GLN A 383 15.00 6.02 3.01
N ASP A 384 15.21 5.27 1.94
CA ASP A 384 16.20 5.56 0.90
C ASP A 384 15.58 6.19 -0.36
N LEU A 385 14.93 7.35 -0.21
CA LEU A 385 14.49 8.14 -1.36
C LEU A 385 15.64 8.90 -2.05
N ASP A 386 16.79 9.01 -1.40
CA ASP A 386 17.96 9.76 -1.87
C ASP A 386 19.16 8.86 -2.25
N ILE A 387 18.94 7.54 -2.34
CA ILE A 387 19.90 6.59 -2.91
C ILE A 387 19.54 6.34 -4.38
N GLY A 388 20.56 6.18 -5.24
CA GLY A 388 20.37 5.82 -6.65
C GLY A 388 19.63 4.47 -6.82
N LEU A 389 19.35 4.12 -8.08
CA LEU A 389 18.83 2.79 -8.43
C LEU A 389 19.85 1.72 -8.03
N ASP A 390 19.37 0.60 -7.49
CA ASP A 390 20.24 -0.53 -7.17
C ASP A 390 20.87 -1.08 -8.46
N THR A 391 22.18 -1.26 -8.43
CA THR A 391 22.97 -1.77 -9.56
C THR A 391 22.56 -3.19 -9.98
N ASN A 392 21.91 -3.95 -9.08
CA ASN A 392 21.46 -5.31 -9.36
C ASN A 392 20.04 -5.38 -9.95
N GLU A 393 19.30 -4.26 -9.97
CA GLU A 393 17.93 -4.23 -10.50
C GLU A 393 17.91 -4.26 -12.04
N SER A 394 16.91 -4.92 -12.61
CA SER A 394 16.73 -4.97 -14.08
C SER A 394 16.52 -3.57 -14.68
N ILE A 395 15.91 -2.66 -13.91
CA ILE A 395 15.72 -1.24 -14.27
C ILE A 395 17.07 -0.56 -14.53
N TYR A 396 18.04 -0.74 -13.63
CA TYR A 396 19.36 -0.15 -13.77
C TYR A 396 20.05 -0.65 -15.05
N HIS A 397 20.05 -1.96 -15.26
CA HIS A 397 20.65 -2.56 -16.45
C HIS A 397 19.96 -2.12 -17.75
N ALA A 398 18.63 -2.01 -17.77
CA ALA A 398 17.87 -1.56 -18.94
C ALA A 398 18.19 -0.10 -19.32
N ILE A 399 18.34 0.78 -18.32
CA ILE A 399 18.68 2.19 -18.55
C ILE A 399 20.13 2.33 -19.04
N ILE A 400 21.08 1.71 -18.35
CA ILE A 400 22.50 1.85 -18.68
C ILE A 400 22.86 1.14 -19.98
N SER A 401 22.16 0.07 -20.38
CA SER A 401 22.43 -0.65 -21.62
C SER A 401 21.86 0.04 -22.87
N ASN A 402 21.03 1.07 -22.72
CA ASN A 402 20.42 1.77 -23.85
C ASN A 402 21.46 2.64 -24.58
N PRO A 403 21.75 2.40 -25.88
CA PRO A 403 22.83 3.10 -26.59
C PRO A 403 22.65 4.62 -26.63
N GLN A 404 21.40 5.12 -26.73
CA GLN A 404 21.14 6.55 -26.76
C GLN A 404 21.45 7.21 -25.40
N ILE A 405 21.17 6.50 -24.32
CA ILE A 405 21.46 6.96 -22.95
C ILE A 405 22.97 6.93 -22.73
N GLN A 406 23.66 5.85 -23.12
CA GLN A 406 25.13 5.77 -23.00
C GLN A 406 25.85 6.90 -23.72
N LEU A 407 25.45 7.22 -24.96
CA LEU A 407 26.02 8.34 -25.71
C LEU A 407 25.81 9.67 -24.99
N SER A 408 24.65 9.87 -24.36
CA SER A 408 24.35 11.08 -23.61
C SER A 408 25.19 11.23 -22.34
N LEU A 409 25.55 10.12 -21.68
CA LEU A 409 26.34 10.12 -20.45
C LEU A 409 27.79 10.59 -20.69
N ASN A 410 28.28 10.50 -21.93
CA ASN A 410 29.57 11.02 -22.35
C ASN A 410 29.54 12.52 -22.69
N ASN A 411 28.38 13.18 -22.62
CA ASN A 411 28.27 14.61 -22.91
C ASN A 411 28.32 15.44 -21.61
N PRO A 412 29.30 16.34 -21.44
CA PRO A 412 29.44 17.16 -20.23
C PRO A 412 28.25 18.10 -19.98
N LYS A 413 27.59 18.57 -21.03
CA LYS A 413 26.40 19.44 -20.93
C LYS A 413 25.24 18.69 -20.26
N VAL A 414 25.12 17.39 -20.56
CA VAL A 414 24.09 16.51 -20.01
C VAL A 414 24.35 16.23 -18.53
N LEU A 415 25.60 15.98 -18.12
CA LEU A 415 25.97 15.85 -16.69
C LEU A 415 25.60 17.12 -15.90
N LEU A 416 25.94 18.30 -16.44
CA LEU A 416 25.60 19.56 -15.79
C LEU A 416 24.09 19.76 -15.69
N ALA A 417 23.34 19.39 -16.73
CA ALA A 417 21.87 19.42 -16.71
C ALA A 417 21.31 18.53 -15.58
N TYR A 418 21.80 17.29 -15.45
CA TYR A 418 21.39 16.39 -14.37
C TYR A 418 21.69 16.99 -12.98
N LEU A 419 22.87 17.57 -12.77
CA LEU A 419 23.23 18.22 -11.51
C LEU A 419 22.31 19.42 -11.20
N THR A 420 21.99 20.26 -12.18
CA THR A 420 21.06 21.38 -11.96
C THR A 420 19.63 20.93 -11.65
N MET A 421 19.17 19.82 -12.23
CA MET A 421 17.85 19.25 -11.94
C MET A 421 17.77 18.59 -10.57
N LEU A 422 18.88 17.99 -10.10
CA LEU A 422 18.99 17.47 -8.73
C LEU A 422 18.98 18.58 -7.68
N GLU A 423 19.57 19.74 -8.01
CA GLU A 423 19.60 20.91 -7.13
C GLU A 423 18.24 21.60 -7.05
N THR A 424 17.62 21.88 -8.20
CA THR A 424 16.35 22.63 -8.27
C THR A 424 15.35 21.86 -9.13
N PRO A 425 14.36 21.17 -8.53
CA PRO A 425 13.37 20.40 -9.27
C PRO A 425 12.60 21.23 -10.31
N SER A 426 12.36 22.53 -10.04
CA SER A 426 11.70 23.46 -10.97
C SER A 426 12.54 23.80 -12.21
N ALA A 427 13.87 23.62 -12.16
CA ALA A 427 14.77 23.80 -13.30
C ALA A 427 14.58 22.74 -14.39
N SER A 428 13.84 21.66 -14.11
CA SER A 428 13.45 20.66 -15.13
C SER A 428 12.75 21.31 -16.32
N SER A 429 11.98 22.38 -16.10
CA SER A 429 11.30 23.16 -17.16
C SER A 429 12.25 23.79 -18.18
N VAL A 430 13.46 24.16 -17.77
CA VAL A 430 14.48 24.78 -18.64
C VAL A 430 15.02 23.76 -19.64
N TRP A 431 15.24 22.52 -19.18
CA TRP A 431 15.83 21.44 -19.99
C TRP A 431 14.81 20.70 -20.86
N ILE A 432 13.52 20.81 -20.54
CA ILE A 432 12.43 20.30 -21.39
C ILE A 432 12.42 20.97 -22.78
N ASN A 433 12.92 22.21 -22.88
CA ASN A 433 12.97 22.95 -24.15
C ASN A 433 14.32 22.79 -24.89
N ASP A 434 15.30 22.09 -24.33
CA ASP A 434 16.61 21.92 -24.97
C ASP A 434 16.55 20.76 -25.99
N PRO A 435 16.92 21.02 -27.28
CA PRO A 435 16.78 20.05 -28.36
C PRO A 435 17.71 18.84 -28.24
N GLU A 436 18.81 18.93 -27.49
CA GLU A 436 19.77 17.84 -27.28
C GLU A 436 19.43 16.99 -26.05
N ILE A 437 18.90 17.63 -25.01
CA ILE A 437 18.73 17.02 -23.69
C ILE A 437 17.35 16.39 -23.53
N TYR A 438 16.30 17.02 -24.06
CA TYR A 438 14.93 16.51 -23.96
C TYR A 438 14.72 15.11 -24.58
N PRO A 439 15.26 14.79 -25.78
CA PRO A 439 15.09 13.45 -26.37
C PRO A 439 15.69 12.33 -25.50
N VAL A 440 16.84 12.60 -24.89
CA VAL A 440 17.53 11.68 -23.99
C VAL A 440 16.68 11.42 -22.74
N PHE A 441 16.18 12.46 -22.10
CA PHE A 441 15.28 12.33 -20.95
C PHE A 441 14.04 11.53 -21.27
N ASN A 442 13.38 11.84 -22.39
CA ASN A 442 12.19 11.11 -22.81
C ASN A 442 12.50 9.61 -23.01
N GLN A 443 13.67 9.28 -23.55
CA GLN A 443 14.11 7.90 -23.71
C GLN A 443 14.40 7.21 -22.37
N ILE A 444 15.01 7.91 -21.41
CA ILE A 444 15.23 7.42 -20.04
C ILE A 444 13.88 7.10 -19.38
N PHE A 445 12.94 8.04 -19.38
CA PHE A 445 11.63 7.83 -18.76
C PHE A 445 10.85 6.70 -19.44
N LYS A 446 10.87 6.61 -20.78
CA LYS A 446 10.24 5.50 -21.51
C LYS A 446 10.82 4.15 -21.10
N THR A 447 12.15 4.06 -21.00
CA THR A 447 12.85 2.82 -20.62
C THR A 447 12.52 2.44 -19.18
N TYR A 448 12.60 3.40 -18.25
CA TYR A 448 12.27 3.20 -16.84
C TYR A 448 10.82 2.73 -16.66
N HIS A 449 9.85 3.43 -17.27
CA HIS A 449 8.45 3.03 -17.16
C HIS A 449 8.20 1.67 -17.78
N ALA A 450 8.76 1.38 -18.97
CA ALA A 450 8.60 0.07 -19.60
C ALA A 450 9.12 -1.07 -18.72
N GLU A 451 10.29 -0.93 -18.12
CA GLU A 451 10.92 -1.97 -17.28
C GLU A 451 10.21 -2.11 -15.93
N LYS A 452 9.83 -1.00 -15.30
CA LYS A 452 9.03 -1.04 -14.07
C LYS A 452 7.67 -1.72 -14.30
N HIS A 453 7.04 -1.48 -15.44
CA HIS A 453 5.84 -2.21 -15.84
C HIS A 453 6.12 -3.70 -16.14
N ALA A 454 7.29 -4.05 -16.67
CA ALA A 454 7.68 -5.45 -16.89
C ALA A 454 7.87 -6.20 -15.57
N ILE A 455 8.54 -5.59 -14.58
CA ILE A 455 8.64 -6.14 -13.22
C ILE A 455 7.25 -6.39 -12.65
N HIS A 456 6.33 -5.44 -12.82
CA HIS A 456 4.96 -5.60 -12.35
C HIS A 456 4.21 -6.78 -13.01
N MET A 457 4.55 -7.15 -14.24
CA MET A 457 3.99 -8.34 -14.89
C MET A 457 4.59 -9.65 -14.37
N ASN A 458 5.86 -9.64 -13.98
CA ASN A 458 6.48 -10.81 -13.34
C ASN A 458 5.94 -11.09 -11.93
N LEU A 459 5.13 -10.18 -11.35
CA LEU A 459 4.46 -10.37 -10.06
C LEU A 459 3.20 -11.23 -10.15
N VAL A 460 2.67 -11.53 -11.34
CA VAL A 460 1.52 -12.45 -11.47
C VAL A 460 2.05 -13.88 -11.50
N GLN A 461 2.21 -14.46 -10.31
CA GLN A 461 2.45 -15.89 -10.13
C GLN A 461 1.19 -16.56 -9.59
N PRO A 462 0.70 -17.63 -10.25
CA PRO A 462 1.15 -18.23 -11.51
C PRO A 462 0.80 -17.39 -12.76
N PRO A 463 1.50 -17.58 -13.90
CA PRO A 463 1.23 -16.84 -15.14
C PRO A 463 -0.17 -17.16 -15.67
N VAL A 464 -0.92 -16.11 -16.01
CA VAL A 464 -2.31 -16.24 -16.51
C VAL A 464 -2.36 -16.11 -18.02
N THR A 465 -3.23 -16.90 -18.66
CA THR A 465 -3.40 -16.92 -20.13
C THR A 465 -4.65 -16.16 -20.55
N LEU A 466 -4.48 -15.25 -21.52
CA LEU A 466 -5.57 -14.50 -22.17
C LEU A 466 -5.80 -15.03 -23.59
N PHE A 467 -7.03 -15.39 -23.92
CA PHE A 467 -7.46 -15.76 -25.26
C PHE A 467 -8.30 -14.64 -25.87
N MET A 468 -8.15 -14.40 -27.16
CA MET A 468 -8.92 -13.41 -27.90
C MET A 468 -9.13 -13.93 -29.31
N GLY A 469 -10.39 -13.98 -29.77
CA GLY A 469 -10.68 -14.37 -31.15
C GLY A 469 -10.23 -13.30 -32.13
N VAL A 470 -9.70 -13.71 -33.27
CA VAL A 470 -9.27 -12.80 -34.34
C VAL A 470 -10.47 -12.16 -35.03
N ASP A 471 -11.57 -12.91 -35.16
CA ASP A 471 -12.80 -12.46 -35.78
C ASP A 471 -14.06 -12.91 -35.02
N LYS A 472 -15.22 -12.53 -35.55
CA LYS A 472 -16.52 -12.85 -34.96
C LYS A 472 -16.87 -14.34 -35.01
N TYR A 473 -16.27 -15.12 -35.91
CA TYR A 473 -16.54 -16.55 -36.05
C TYR A 473 -15.70 -17.36 -35.05
N GLU A 474 -14.42 -17.02 -34.90
CA GLU A 474 -13.56 -17.58 -33.85
C GLU A 474 -14.09 -17.24 -32.45
N ASN A 475 -14.69 -16.06 -32.27
CA ASN A 475 -15.37 -15.72 -31.02
C ASN A 475 -16.50 -16.71 -30.70
N GLU A 476 -17.26 -17.19 -31.69
CA GLU A 476 -18.30 -18.20 -31.48
C GLU A 476 -17.71 -19.55 -31.09
N ASP A 477 -16.59 -19.95 -31.72
CA ASP A 477 -15.89 -21.19 -31.37
C ASP A 477 -15.30 -21.14 -29.95
N LEU A 478 -14.75 -19.99 -29.55
CA LEU A 478 -14.28 -19.76 -28.18
C LEU A 478 -15.42 -19.78 -27.17
N ILE A 479 -16.59 -19.22 -27.48
CA ILE A 479 -17.78 -19.34 -26.62
C ILE A 479 -18.20 -20.81 -26.52
N LYS A 480 -18.20 -21.54 -27.62
CA LYS A 480 -18.71 -22.91 -27.66
C LYS A 480 -17.83 -23.89 -26.87
N TRP A 481 -16.51 -23.72 -26.92
CA TRP A 481 -15.54 -24.64 -26.31
C TRP A 481 -14.83 -24.06 -25.06
N GLY A 482 -15.23 -22.87 -24.61
CA GLY A 482 -14.69 -22.20 -23.42
C GLY A 482 -14.90 -22.99 -22.13
N TRP A 483 -14.00 -22.82 -21.17
CA TRP A 483 -13.99 -23.56 -19.90
C TRP A 483 -14.93 -22.92 -18.86
N PRO A 484 -15.48 -23.69 -17.91
CA PRO A 484 -16.30 -23.13 -16.83
C PRO A 484 -15.56 -22.08 -15.99
N GLU A 485 -14.24 -22.23 -15.87
CA GLU A 485 -13.33 -21.32 -15.15
C GLU A 485 -12.90 -20.10 -15.98
N ASP A 486 -13.24 -20.06 -17.29
CA ASP A 486 -12.87 -18.93 -18.13
C ASP A 486 -13.74 -17.71 -17.78
N VAL A 487 -13.11 -16.55 -17.62
CA VAL A 487 -13.79 -15.26 -17.40
C VAL A 487 -13.84 -14.50 -18.71
N TRP A 488 -15.03 -14.15 -19.15
CA TRP A 488 -15.29 -13.42 -20.38
C TRP A 488 -15.33 -11.91 -20.14
N PHE A 489 -14.73 -11.14 -21.03
CA PHE A 489 -14.68 -9.68 -21.01
C PHE A 489 -15.20 -9.09 -22.32
N HIS A 490 -15.94 -8.00 -22.20
CA HIS A 490 -16.49 -7.24 -23.33
C HIS A 490 -16.78 -5.79 -22.95
N VAL A 491 -16.72 -4.86 -23.90
CA VAL A 491 -17.08 -3.46 -23.64
C VAL A 491 -18.61 -3.32 -23.52
N ASP A 492 -19.10 -2.65 -22.48
CA ASP A 492 -20.54 -2.44 -22.30
C ASP A 492 -21.11 -1.61 -23.47
N LYS A 493 -22.19 -2.09 -24.10
CA LYS A 493 -22.94 -1.41 -25.18
C LYS A 493 -22.21 -1.16 -26.52
N TYR A 494 -20.95 -1.54 -26.67
CA TYR A 494 -20.20 -1.34 -27.93
C TYR A 494 -19.65 -2.65 -28.47
N SER A 495 -19.58 -2.76 -29.80
CA SER A 495 -18.97 -3.90 -30.48
C SER A 495 -17.48 -3.99 -30.15
N SER A 496 -17.06 -5.08 -29.50
CA SER A 496 -15.67 -5.31 -29.12
C SER A 496 -15.26 -6.77 -29.26
N ALA A 497 -13.95 -7.02 -29.30
CA ALA A 497 -13.42 -8.38 -29.25
C ALA A 497 -13.80 -9.08 -27.94
N HIS A 498 -14.04 -10.40 -28.01
CA HIS A 498 -14.27 -11.21 -26.82
C HIS A 498 -12.91 -11.67 -26.29
N VAL A 499 -12.58 -11.27 -25.06
CA VAL A 499 -11.36 -11.70 -24.39
C VAL A 499 -11.74 -12.65 -23.26
N TYR A 500 -11.03 -13.77 -23.16
CA TYR A 500 -11.21 -14.78 -22.13
C TYR A 500 -9.96 -14.89 -21.28
N LEU A 501 -10.11 -14.83 -19.96
CA LEU A 501 -9.06 -15.10 -19.00
C LEU A 501 -9.26 -16.51 -18.44
N ARG A 502 -8.27 -17.38 -18.60
CA ARG A 502 -8.34 -18.75 -18.08
C ARG A 502 -7.81 -18.81 -16.66
N LEU A 503 -8.68 -19.09 -15.70
CA LEU A 503 -8.32 -19.25 -14.29
C LEU A 503 -7.81 -20.67 -14.00
N HIS A 504 -7.05 -20.81 -12.90
CA HIS A 504 -6.66 -22.12 -12.40
C HIS A 504 -7.84 -22.86 -11.75
N MET A 505 -7.75 -24.19 -11.69
CA MET A 505 -8.81 -25.00 -11.08
C MET A 505 -9.06 -24.60 -9.63
N GLY A 506 -10.31 -24.25 -9.31
CA GLY A 506 -10.74 -23.83 -7.98
C GLY A 506 -10.64 -22.32 -7.69
N GLN A 507 -10.08 -21.53 -8.61
CA GLN A 507 -10.01 -20.07 -8.47
C GLN A 507 -11.34 -19.42 -8.86
N THR A 508 -11.73 -18.36 -8.15
CA THR A 508 -12.97 -17.61 -8.39
C THR A 508 -12.69 -16.24 -9.04
N ILE A 509 -13.75 -15.61 -9.54
CA ILE A 509 -13.67 -14.26 -10.13
C ILE A 509 -13.17 -13.18 -9.15
N ASP A 510 -13.30 -13.43 -7.84
CA ASP A 510 -12.84 -12.56 -6.76
C ASP A 510 -11.33 -12.66 -6.50
N ASP A 511 -10.71 -13.77 -6.90
CA ASP A 511 -9.29 -14.05 -6.67
C ASP A 511 -8.39 -13.47 -7.78
N ILE A 512 -8.97 -12.75 -8.74
CA ILE A 512 -8.24 -12.18 -9.88
C ILE A 512 -7.60 -10.86 -9.46
N PRO A 513 -6.27 -10.71 -9.59
CA PRO A 513 -5.61 -9.44 -9.32
C PRO A 513 -6.18 -8.31 -10.18
N SER A 514 -6.37 -7.13 -9.58
CA SER A 514 -6.89 -5.94 -10.29
C SER A 514 -6.05 -5.57 -11.52
N THR A 515 -4.76 -5.89 -11.49
CA THR A 515 -3.78 -5.61 -12.56
C THR A 515 -4.07 -6.46 -13.80
N VAL A 516 -4.46 -7.73 -13.62
CA VAL A 516 -4.88 -8.62 -14.71
C VAL A 516 -6.23 -8.20 -15.26
N LEU A 517 -7.14 -7.75 -14.40
CA LEU A 517 -8.44 -7.20 -14.80
C LEU A 517 -8.27 -5.93 -15.65
N GLU A 518 -7.37 -5.02 -15.24
CA GLU A 518 -7.03 -3.82 -16.00
C GLU A 518 -6.40 -4.17 -17.36
N ASP A 519 -5.49 -5.14 -17.41
CA ASP A 519 -4.88 -5.63 -18.65
C ASP A 519 -5.92 -6.16 -19.63
N ALA A 520 -6.82 -7.03 -19.17
CA ALA A 520 -7.91 -7.56 -19.98
C ALA A 520 -8.84 -6.43 -20.46
N ALA A 521 -9.22 -5.50 -19.59
CA ALA A 521 -10.08 -4.38 -19.93
C ALA A 521 -9.46 -3.44 -20.97
N GLN A 522 -8.16 -3.14 -20.84
CA GLN A 522 -7.42 -2.33 -21.81
C GLN A 522 -7.29 -3.04 -23.17
N LEU A 523 -7.13 -4.37 -23.17
CA LEU A 523 -7.07 -5.17 -24.39
C LEU A 523 -8.41 -5.17 -25.14
N VAL A 524 -9.52 -5.37 -24.44
CA VAL A 524 -10.88 -5.33 -25.03
C VAL A 524 -11.17 -3.93 -25.57
N LYS A 525 -10.88 -2.88 -24.80
CA LYS A 525 -11.07 -1.49 -25.24
C LYS A 525 -10.27 -1.18 -26.50
N ALA A 526 -9.01 -1.62 -26.57
CA ALA A 526 -8.15 -1.39 -27.73
C ALA A 526 -8.64 -2.11 -28.99
N ASN A 527 -9.30 -3.27 -28.82
CA ASN A 527 -9.90 -4.07 -29.89
C ASN A 527 -11.42 -3.86 -30.01
N SER A 528 -11.93 -2.71 -29.57
CA SER A 528 -13.30 -2.28 -29.82
C SER A 528 -13.37 -1.34 -31.02
N ILE A 529 -14.45 -1.45 -31.81
CA ILE A 529 -14.65 -0.62 -33.01
C ILE A 529 -14.83 0.85 -32.60
N ASP A 530 -15.84 1.11 -31.77
CA ASP A 530 -16.14 2.47 -31.29
C ASP A 530 -15.47 2.78 -29.95
N GLY A 531 -15.36 1.77 -29.07
CA GLY A 531 -14.84 1.94 -27.72
C GLY A 531 -13.34 2.28 -27.65
N ASN A 532 -12.58 2.04 -28.71
CA ASN A 532 -11.17 2.42 -28.78
C ASN A 532 -10.99 3.96 -28.81
N ARG A 533 -11.94 4.69 -29.39
CA ARG A 533 -11.86 6.15 -29.55
C ARG A 533 -12.52 6.94 -28.40
N MET A 534 -13.38 6.31 -27.62
CA MET A 534 -14.11 6.96 -26.53
C MET A 534 -13.33 6.86 -25.20
N ASN A 535 -13.48 7.87 -24.35
CA ASN A 535 -12.98 7.84 -22.97
C ASN A 535 -14.12 7.44 -22.03
N ASP A 536 -13.77 7.07 -20.80
CA ASP A 536 -14.71 6.78 -19.71
C ASP A 536 -15.74 5.70 -20.08
N ILE A 537 -15.23 4.51 -20.42
CA ILE A 537 -16.04 3.36 -20.87
C ILE A 537 -16.03 2.27 -19.81
N ASP A 538 -17.18 1.61 -19.64
CA ASP A 538 -17.29 0.43 -18.79
C ASP A 538 -17.01 -0.85 -19.58
N VAL A 539 -16.18 -1.73 -19.01
CA VAL A 539 -15.95 -3.09 -19.50
C VAL A 539 -16.68 -4.05 -18.56
N VAL A 540 -17.54 -4.89 -19.13
CA VAL A 540 -18.24 -5.95 -18.41
C VAL A 540 -17.40 -7.22 -18.39
N TYR A 541 -17.48 -7.96 -17.28
CA TYR A 541 -16.86 -9.26 -17.17
C TYR A 541 -17.70 -10.22 -16.31
N THR A 542 -17.71 -11.50 -16.70
CA THR A 542 -18.49 -12.56 -16.05
C THR A 542 -17.86 -13.93 -16.31
N MET A 543 -18.15 -14.91 -15.47
CA MET A 543 -17.79 -16.31 -15.73
C MET A 543 -18.46 -16.81 -17.01
N TRP A 544 -17.77 -17.66 -17.77
CA TRP A 544 -18.27 -18.31 -18.99
C TRP A 544 -19.58 -19.07 -18.74
N SER A 545 -19.72 -19.71 -17.57
CA SER A 545 -20.93 -20.44 -17.17
C SER A 545 -22.19 -19.58 -17.10
N ASN A 546 -22.07 -18.25 -17.04
CA ASN A 546 -23.19 -17.32 -17.04
C ASN A 546 -23.56 -16.80 -18.44
N LEU A 547 -22.75 -17.09 -19.46
CA LEU A 547 -23.04 -16.69 -20.83
C LEU A 547 -24.16 -17.55 -21.41
N LYS A 548 -25.11 -16.89 -22.06
CA LYS A 548 -26.25 -17.52 -22.73
C LYS A 548 -26.20 -17.20 -24.21
N LYS A 549 -25.99 -18.23 -25.03
CA LYS A 549 -26.11 -18.15 -26.49
C LYS A 549 -27.28 -19.02 -26.94
N THR A 550 -28.25 -18.43 -27.65
CA THR A 550 -29.36 -19.19 -28.26
C THR A 550 -29.19 -19.23 -29.78
N GLN A 551 -29.76 -20.26 -30.42
CA GLN A 551 -29.59 -20.52 -31.85
C GLN A 551 -30.19 -19.43 -32.77
N GLY A 552 -31.07 -18.57 -32.23
CA GLY A 552 -31.65 -17.43 -32.92
C GLY A 552 -30.94 -16.10 -32.73
N MET A 553 -29.82 -16.07 -31.99
CA MET A 553 -29.03 -14.85 -31.80
C MET A 553 -28.03 -14.65 -32.93
N GLU A 554 -27.83 -13.40 -33.34
CA GLU A 554 -26.87 -13.06 -34.39
C GLU A 554 -25.43 -13.42 -33.99
N VAL A 555 -24.57 -13.62 -34.99
CA VAL A 555 -23.15 -13.92 -34.78
C VAL A 555 -22.48 -12.76 -34.03
N GLY A 556 -21.86 -13.05 -32.89
CA GLY A 556 -21.25 -12.08 -31.98
C GLY A 556 -22.18 -11.59 -30.86
N GLN A 557 -23.50 -11.81 -30.93
CA GLN A 557 -24.42 -11.42 -29.86
C GLN A 557 -24.41 -12.44 -28.73
N VAL A 558 -24.25 -11.98 -27.48
CA VAL A 558 -24.22 -12.85 -26.29
C VAL A 558 -25.19 -12.30 -25.24
N GLY A 559 -25.94 -13.19 -24.59
CA GLY A 559 -26.83 -12.85 -23.48
C GLY A 559 -26.29 -13.39 -22.16
N PHE A 560 -26.96 -13.07 -21.05
CA PHE A 560 -26.58 -13.56 -19.72
C PHE A 560 -27.71 -14.39 -19.11
N HIS A 561 -27.35 -15.41 -18.34
CA HIS A 561 -28.32 -16.17 -17.52
C HIS A 561 -28.76 -15.37 -16.30
N LYS A 562 -27.81 -14.69 -15.63
CA LYS A 562 -28.02 -13.85 -14.46
C LYS A 562 -27.29 -12.52 -14.63
N GLU A 563 -28.05 -11.44 -14.79
CA GLU A 563 -27.47 -10.09 -14.92
C GLU A 563 -26.76 -9.62 -13.64
N LYS A 564 -27.19 -10.10 -12.47
CA LYS A 564 -26.58 -9.75 -11.17
C LYS A 564 -25.14 -10.24 -11.02
N ASP A 565 -24.75 -11.28 -11.75
CA ASP A 565 -23.42 -11.87 -11.66
C ASP A 565 -22.42 -11.18 -12.62
N VAL A 566 -22.90 -10.22 -13.42
CA VAL A 566 -22.07 -9.41 -14.34
C VAL A 566 -21.43 -8.27 -13.57
N ARG A 567 -20.11 -8.19 -13.61
CA ARG A 567 -19.33 -7.12 -12.98
C ARG A 567 -18.86 -6.11 -14.01
N LYS A 568 -18.56 -4.89 -13.56
CA LYS A 568 -18.10 -3.78 -14.42
C LYS A 568 -16.81 -3.17 -13.89
N ILE A 569 -15.90 -2.86 -14.81
CA ILE A 569 -14.67 -2.10 -14.55
C ILE A 569 -14.73 -0.82 -15.38
N HIS A 570 -14.53 0.32 -14.73
CA HIS A 570 -14.53 1.62 -15.39
C HIS A 570 -13.13 1.95 -15.92
N VAL A 571 -13.02 2.18 -17.23
CA VAL A 571 -11.76 2.50 -17.91
C VAL A 571 -11.79 3.93 -18.44
N THR A 572 -11.10 4.82 -17.72
CA THR A 572 -11.05 6.27 -18.04
C THR A 572 -10.39 6.55 -19.39
N LYS A 573 -9.19 6.01 -19.63
CA LYS A 573 -8.40 6.24 -20.85
C LYS A 573 -7.71 4.98 -21.33
N ARG A 574 -7.46 4.91 -22.63
CA ARG A 574 -6.66 3.85 -23.24
C ARG A 574 -5.19 4.01 -22.84
N GLN A 575 -4.61 2.95 -22.30
CA GLN A 575 -3.19 2.89 -21.94
C GLN A 575 -2.40 2.14 -23.00
N ASN A 576 -1.76 2.87 -23.92
CA ASN A 576 -0.98 2.28 -25.02
C ASN A 576 0.19 1.41 -24.53
N ILE A 577 0.75 1.70 -23.36
CA ILE A 577 1.86 0.94 -22.78
C ILE A 577 1.43 -0.51 -22.50
N ILE A 578 0.25 -0.69 -21.89
CA ILE A 578 -0.33 -2.01 -21.59
C ILE A 578 -0.63 -2.79 -22.88
N VAL A 579 -1.30 -2.14 -23.84
CA VAL A 579 -1.68 -2.79 -25.10
C VAL A 579 -0.45 -3.22 -25.91
N ASN A 580 0.56 -2.36 -26.00
CA ASN A 580 1.80 -2.68 -26.71
C ASN A 580 2.56 -3.82 -26.02
N ARG A 581 2.49 -3.91 -24.69
CA ARG A 581 3.07 -5.02 -23.93
C ARG A 581 2.36 -6.33 -24.22
N LEU A 582 1.03 -6.37 -24.15
CA LEU A 582 0.24 -7.57 -24.43
C LEU A 582 0.40 -8.03 -25.89
N ASN A 583 0.55 -7.10 -26.83
CA ASN A 583 0.81 -7.43 -28.22
C ASN A 583 2.20 -8.06 -28.44
N LYS A 584 3.21 -7.74 -27.61
CA LYS A 584 4.52 -8.41 -27.66
C LYS A 584 4.46 -9.87 -27.22
N THR A 585 3.55 -10.22 -26.32
CA THR A 585 3.35 -11.59 -25.82
C THR A 585 2.38 -12.40 -26.68
N LYS A 586 1.73 -11.78 -27.67
CA LYS A 586 0.75 -12.42 -28.54
C LYS A 586 1.40 -13.56 -29.34
N ARG A 587 0.80 -14.74 -29.24
CA ARG A 587 1.11 -15.91 -30.07
C ARG A 587 -0.14 -16.30 -30.83
N SER A 588 -0.01 -16.62 -32.11
CA SER A 588 -1.09 -17.17 -32.92
C SER A 588 -0.84 -18.66 -33.09
N GLU A 589 -1.65 -19.48 -32.43
CA GLU A 589 -1.57 -20.93 -32.52
C GLU A 589 -2.93 -21.46 -32.96
N GLN A 590 -2.95 -22.32 -34.00
CA GLN A 590 -4.17 -23.00 -34.42
C GLN A 590 -4.40 -24.21 -33.49
N VAL A 591 -5.05 -23.95 -32.37
CA VAL A 591 -5.39 -24.98 -31.39
C VAL A 591 -6.76 -25.57 -31.73
N ASN A 592 -6.86 -26.90 -31.75
CA ASN A 592 -8.14 -27.58 -31.87
C ASN A 592 -8.86 -27.57 -30.51
N LEU A 593 -9.58 -26.47 -30.22
CA LEU A 593 -10.26 -26.22 -28.95
C LEU A 593 -11.25 -27.35 -28.57
N GLN A 594 -11.86 -27.98 -29.56
CA GLN A 594 -12.77 -29.11 -29.36
C GLN A 594 -12.05 -30.32 -28.78
N ALA A 595 -10.88 -30.68 -29.33
CA ALA A 595 -10.12 -31.83 -28.86
C ALA A 595 -9.59 -31.63 -27.43
N GLU A 596 -9.16 -30.42 -27.09
CA GLU A 596 -8.73 -30.09 -25.72
C GLU A 596 -9.88 -30.22 -24.72
N ARG A 597 -11.07 -29.72 -25.09
CA ARG A 597 -12.23 -29.80 -24.21
C ARG A 597 -12.71 -31.24 -24.01
N GLU A 598 -12.79 -32.03 -25.07
CA GLU A 598 -13.20 -33.43 -24.98
C GLU A 598 -12.23 -34.27 -24.14
N GLN A 599 -10.92 -34.01 -24.26
CA GLN A 599 -9.89 -34.68 -23.46
C GLN A 599 -10.03 -34.33 -21.97
N ARG A 600 -10.28 -33.06 -21.64
CA ARG A 600 -10.54 -32.64 -20.27
C ARG A 600 -11.81 -33.27 -19.71
N ASP A 601 -12.92 -33.20 -20.43
CA ASP A 601 -14.21 -33.77 -20.00
C ASP A 601 -14.11 -35.31 -19.85
N LYS A 602 -13.23 -35.96 -20.61
CA LYS A 602 -12.89 -37.38 -20.41
C LYS A 602 -12.10 -37.59 -19.12
N ASN A 603 -11.04 -36.82 -18.88
CA ASN A 603 -10.25 -36.90 -17.66
C ASN A 603 -11.09 -36.62 -16.41
N GLU A 604 -11.95 -35.59 -16.42
CA GLU A 604 -12.83 -35.29 -15.28
C GLU A 604 -13.84 -36.41 -15.01
N ARG A 605 -14.34 -37.08 -16.05
CA ARG A 605 -15.19 -38.27 -15.89
C ARG A 605 -14.41 -39.44 -15.32
N GLU A 606 -13.17 -39.65 -15.76
CA GLU A 606 -12.29 -40.69 -15.23
C GLU A 606 -11.92 -40.42 -13.76
N ASP A 607 -11.58 -39.19 -13.40
CA ASP A 607 -11.28 -38.76 -12.03
C ASP A 607 -12.50 -38.86 -11.12
N LYS A 608 -13.68 -38.40 -11.56
CA LYS A 608 -14.93 -38.59 -10.81
C LYS A 608 -15.25 -40.07 -10.61
N LYS A 609 -15.04 -40.91 -11.64
CA LYS A 609 -15.24 -42.35 -11.54
C LYS A 609 -14.24 -43.00 -10.60
N LYS A 610 -12.99 -42.54 -10.59
CA LYS A 610 -11.92 -42.99 -9.69
C LYS A 610 -12.23 -42.62 -8.24
N LEU A 611 -12.57 -41.36 -7.98
CA LEU A 611 -13.01 -40.89 -6.66
C LEU A 611 -14.21 -41.68 -6.13
N LEU A 612 -15.21 -41.91 -6.97
CA LEU A 612 -16.41 -42.68 -6.58
C LEU A 612 -16.09 -44.16 -6.35
N ARG A 613 -15.12 -44.73 -7.08
CA ARG A 613 -14.62 -46.08 -6.84
C ARG A 613 -13.84 -46.18 -5.53
N GLU A 614 -12.93 -45.25 -5.27
CA GLU A 614 -12.17 -45.17 -4.03
C GLU A 614 -13.08 -44.98 -2.81
N GLN A 615 -14.12 -44.15 -2.93
CA GLN A 615 -15.12 -43.95 -1.88
C GLN A 615 -15.89 -45.25 -1.59
N LYS A 616 -16.33 -45.97 -2.63
CA LYS A 616 -17.00 -47.27 -2.49
C LYS A 616 -16.08 -48.35 -1.92
N GLU A 617 -14.80 -48.37 -2.31
CA GLU A 617 -13.81 -49.30 -1.77
C GLU A 617 -13.53 -49.01 -0.28
N ARG A 618 -13.47 -47.72 0.11
CA ARG A 618 -13.33 -47.29 1.50
C ARG A 618 -14.54 -47.71 2.35
N GLU A 619 -15.76 -47.48 1.86
CA GLU A 619 -17.00 -47.89 2.54
C GLU A 619 -17.06 -49.42 2.73
N LYS A 620 -16.71 -50.20 1.71
CA LYS A 620 -16.65 -51.67 1.80
C LYS A 620 -15.59 -52.16 2.77
N ALA A 621 -14.42 -51.52 2.80
CA ALA A 621 -13.35 -51.87 3.73
C ALA A 621 -13.76 -51.58 5.19
N GLU A 622 -14.45 -50.46 5.43
CA GLU A 622 -15.00 -50.13 6.75
C GLU A 622 -16.10 -51.11 7.19
N GLU A 623 -16.97 -51.51 6.27
CA GLU A 623 -18.01 -52.50 6.55
C GLU A 623 -17.42 -53.88 6.87
N LYS A 624 -16.40 -54.30 6.11
CA LYS A 624 -15.67 -55.54 6.39
C LYS A 624 -14.95 -55.49 7.74
N ARG A 625 -14.27 -54.38 8.06
CA ARG A 625 -13.62 -54.19 9.37
C ARG A 625 -14.63 -54.25 10.52
N ARG A 626 -15.82 -53.65 10.33
CA ARG A 626 -16.91 -53.71 11.32
C ARG A 626 -17.45 -55.12 11.50
N GLN A 627 -17.56 -55.91 10.44
CA GLN A 627 -17.96 -57.32 10.50
C GLN A 627 -16.90 -58.17 11.21
N GLU A 628 -15.62 -58.02 10.88
CA GLU A 628 -14.51 -58.72 11.55
C GLU A 628 -14.44 -58.38 13.04
N GLU A 629 -14.63 -57.11 13.41
CA GLU A 629 -14.75 -56.70 14.81
C GLU A 629 -15.99 -57.29 15.51
N ALA A 630 -17.14 -57.33 14.83
CA ALA A 630 -18.36 -57.92 15.39
C ALA A 630 -18.23 -59.45 15.55
N GLU A 631 -17.53 -60.11 14.63
CA GLU A 631 -17.23 -61.54 14.69
C GLU A 631 -16.24 -61.86 15.83
N MET A 632 -15.18 -61.07 16.00
CA MET A 632 -14.27 -61.19 17.16
C MET A 632 -14.97 -60.87 18.49
N ARG A 633 -15.96 -59.96 18.51
CA ARG A 633 -16.79 -59.66 19.68
C ARG A 633 -17.92 -60.68 19.91
N SER A 634 -18.23 -61.51 18.92
CA SER A 634 -19.31 -62.49 19.02
C SER A 634 -18.78 -63.84 19.47
N TYR A 635 -19.31 -64.34 20.60
CA TYR A 635 -19.01 -65.69 21.09
C TYR A 635 -19.64 -66.81 20.25
N ASN A 636 -20.18 -66.53 19.05
CA ASN A 636 -20.81 -67.53 18.18
C ASN A 636 -19.86 -68.70 17.82
N SER A 637 -18.56 -68.45 17.69
CA SER A 637 -17.57 -69.51 17.45
C SER A 637 -17.36 -70.43 18.67
N LEU A 638 -17.81 -70.04 19.87
CA LEU A 638 -17.74 -70.87 21.08
C LEU A 638 -18.97 -71.77 21.25
N PHE A 639 -20.07 -71.51 20.52
CA PHE A 639 -21.26 -72.34 20.53
C PHE A 639 -21.18 -73.45 19.46
N ASN A 640 -20.29 -74.43 19.69
CA ASN A 640 -20.32 -75.69 18.96
C ASN A 640 -21.42 -76.58 19.56
N SER A 641 -22.44 -76.92 18.77
CA SER A 641 -23.56 -77.78 19.19
C SER A 641 -23.14 -79.19 19.65
N SER A 642 -21.95 -79.64 19.23
CA SER A 642 -21.32 -80.88 19.66
C SER A 642 -20.79 -80.85 21.11
N ASN A 643 -20.61 -79.68 21.72
CA ASN A 643 -20.14 -79.51 23.10
C ASN A 643 -21.24 -79.03 24.07
N MET A 644 -22.50 -78.97 23.62
CA MET A 644 -23.63 -78.57 24.47
C MET A 644 -24.34 -79.81 25.04
N THR A 645 -24.22 -80.04 26.35
CA THR A 645 -25.00 -81.04 27.07
C THR A 645 -26.35 -80.46 27.51
N SER A 646 -27.43 -81.24 27.38
CA SER A 646 -28.78 -80.82 27.81
C SER A 646 -28.91 -80.89 29.34
N ASN A 647 -29.48 -79.84 29.95
CA ASN A 647 -29.75 -79.76 31.39
C ASN A 647 -30.75 -80.81 31.91
N THR A 648 -31.30 -81.66 31.03
CA THR A 648 -32.21 -82.76 31.39
C THR A 648 -31.50 -84.03 31.84
N GLU A 649 -30.18 -84.16 31.69
CA GLU A 649 -29.44 -85.39 32.05
C GLU A 649 -28.50 -85.25 33.26
N ASN A 650 -28.41 -84.08 33.90
CA ASN A 650 -27.52 -83.85 35.05
C ASN A 650 -28.24 -83.66 36.40
N SER A 651 -29.38 -84.32 36.59
CA SER A 651 -30.05 -84.40 37.89
C SER A 651 -29.83 -85.78 38.52
N GLY A 652 -28.73 -85.96 39.24
CA GLY A 652 -28.56 -87.17 40.03
C GLY A 652 -27.23 -87.27 40.75
N TYR A 653 -27.19 -86.72 41.96
CA TYR A 653 -26.33 -87.14 43.07
C TYR A 653 -24.81 -86.99 42.90
N ASP A 654 -24.22 -86.06 43.65
CA ASP A 654 -23.30 -86.55 44.67
C ASP A 654 -23.41 -85.71 45.95
N SER A 655 -23.79 -86.40 47.01
CA SER A 655 -24.07 -85.91 48.34
C SER A 655 -22.86 -86.14 49.23
N ASP A 656 -22.45 -85.11 49.96
CA ASP A 656 -21.98 -85.14 51.36
C ASP A 656 -20.83 -86.12 51.71
N ASP A 657 -19.61 -85.58 51.82
CA ASP A 657 -18.56 -86.17 52.66
C ASP A 657 -18.04 -85.09 53.63
N PHE A 658 -18.32 -85.33 54.92
CA PHE A 658 -17.90 -84.50 56.04
C PHE A 658 -16.78 -85.23 56.79
N MET A 659 -15.55 -84.75 56.64
CA MET A 659 -14.52 -84.68 57.69
C MET A 659 -13.57 -83.52 57.43
#